data_AF-A0A6G1KPV5-F1
#
_entry.id   AF-A0A6G1KPV5-F1
#
_cell.length_a   1.000
_cell.length_b   1.000
_cell.length_c   1.000
_cell.angle_alpha   90.00
_cell.angle_beta   90.00
_cell.angle_gamma   90.00
#
_symmetry.space_group_name_H-M   'P 1'
#
loop_
_entity.id
_entity.type
_entity.pdbx_description
1 polymer ?
#
loop_
_entity_poly.entity_id
_entity_poly.type
_entity_poly.pdbx_seq_one_letter_code
_entity_poly.pdbx_strand_id
1 'polypeptide(L)'
;MEELNVKQEGEDRRDRRGGGGGNRNNNNRKRRNDDEEDGHYDRRGPPQQRRRYNDGPPRRHYPEAPLPKLRRMFLNIASQVVLPQAETIQMAKDLGDNFDDAELRSHIFDILIQLIIEQPFKIPFLAAVIFYGNDVKSEIVTETLKRVSARTQDALNAGQWTEFKLMLRFLACLQGVYEDTGIFVFLGQLFDTVVDLQSANENDVVGIEIVKIILLTIPYALVAGGERFHEQAAELLKNTGIVASNVLPMEGLIHSYVRDSAETPISYLSIIALLQTQLSNEAESGWTFACIPHFNANAMRMTNDEESLPSAPQMHAFPTLTIPSPVNPGPKPLFPEAYFSLFADQDIETVPKTTDVAASLIRDAVVDTIDQMDFNREVVAKFLVDIDNYWSQGTFAKRGIAFDKFRELGGKVAWKSEDMVIDAIFSQLLKLPSPEHKLVYYHSLITQSCKVAPAAIAPSLGRAIRCLYRSLHIMDLELVNRFLDWFSHHLSNFEFRWRWTEWLEDLHLSNLHPKKAFIIAALDKEIRLSFAKRIRSTVPEDMHPLIPERLDEDNSPDFKYENPETPFAAEGQTLLVQLRKKASADDTQETINSIHEKAVQLGIADPLVPSTDAFVTAICRLGAKSLSHVLSCIERGKERLLQIAETSPAARRQIVASVVEYWKDQPGVAVRIIDILLNYTILAPITVVQWVFGDHMGAGEALTESWVYEMVANTVNKVTKRNRQIALARLQKGLPQEQVEMVDTTLTKDRDASRELFKYIEDAVNGVAEGACDQLIEKESNGELSAQSAELIRAWGKRWHTVFVRKAAVEESVVGEEAVETRIKLLAAEPEPAPDPMQVEINGVAKIEANGDDERY
;
A
#
# COMPACT_ATOMS: atom_id res chain seq x y z
N MET A 1 10.68 -32.33 -51.20
CA MET A 1 11.49 -33.55 -51.26
C MET A 1 11.84 -33.95 -49.83
N GLU A 2 10.89 -34.46 -49.02
CA GLU A 2 10.01 -35.65 -49.21
C GLU A 2 10.81 -36.95 -49.05
N GLU A 3 10.36 -37.96 -48.28
CA GLU A 3 9.06 -38.13 -47.60
C GLU A 3 9.12 -39.09 -46.39
N LEU A 4 8.00 -39.18 -45.66
CA LEU A 4 7.44 -40.26 -44.81
C LEU A 4 8.41 -41.36 -44.24
N ASN A 5 8.56 -41.60 -42.93
CA ASN A 5 7.60 -41.87 -41.82
C ASN A 5 7.09 -43.34 -41.74
N VAL A 6 6.70 -43.78 -40.52
CA VAL A 6 5.83 -44.95 -40.17
C VAL A 6 6.49 -46.32 -39.78
N LYS A 7 6.71 -46.48 -38.46
CA LYS A 7 6.31 -47.60 -37.55
C LYS A 7 7.04 -48.96 -37.37
N GLN A 8 7.07 -49.34 -36.07
CA GLN A 8 6.77 -50.63 -35.40
C GLN A 8 7.82 -51.76 -35.17
N GLU A 9 8.21 -51.86 -33.89
CA GLU A 9 7.95 -52.98 -32.94
C GLU A 9 8.26 -54.46 -33.26
N GLY A 10 8.90 -55.11 -32.27
CA GLY A 10 9.04 -56.57 -32.10
C GLY A 10 10.41 -57.14 -32.56
N GLU A 11 11.07 -58.07 -31.86
CA GLU A 11 11.05 -58.58 -30.49
C GLU A 11 12.23 -59.60 -30.40
N ASP A 12 12.59 -60.05 -29.20
CA ASP A 12 13.27 -61.34 -28.90
C ASP A 12 14.68 -61.72 -29.47
N ARG A 13 15.67 -61.65 -28.55
CA ARG A 13 16.59 -62.76 -28.13
C ARG A 13 17.87 -63.14 -28.91
N ARG A 14 18.99 -62.94 -28.16
CA ARG A 14 20.10 -63.89 -27.89
C ARG A 14 21.09 -64.17 -29.06
N ASP A 15 22.32 -64.64 -28.85
CA ASP A 15 23.00 -65.11 -27.62
C ASP A 15 24.55 -64.91 -27.72
N ARG A 16 25.24 -64.87 -26.56
CA ARG A 16 26.71 -65.16 -26.38
C ARG A 16 27.72 -64.18 -27.01
N ARG A 17 29.01 -64.12 -26.63
CA ARG A 17 29.87 -64.42 -25.43
C ARG A 17 31.26 -63.82 -25.78
N GLY A 18 32.14 -63.43 -24.88
CA GLY A 18 32.13 -63.46 -23.41
C GLY A 18 33.51 -63.80 -22.81
N GLY A 19 33.72 -63.50 -21.53
CA GLY A 19 34.95 -63.79 -20.77
C GLY A 19 35.78 -62.54 -20.46
N GLY A 20 36.43 -62.41 -19.29
CA GLY A 20 36.41 -63.20 -18.05
C GLY A 20 37.22 -62.41 -17.00
N GLY A 21 36.88 -62.35 -15.70
CA GLY A 21 36.80 -63.43 -14.72
C GLY A 21 37.70 -63.03 -13.52
N GLY A 22 37.50 -63.48 -12.27
CA GLY A 22 36.42 -64.30 -11.72
C GLY A 22 36.62 -64.61 -10.22
N ASN A 23 35.75 -65.48 -9.68
CA ASN A 23 35.81 -66.16 -8.35
C ASN A 23 35.83 -65.30 -7.07
N ARG A 24 34.79 -65.34 -6.23
CA ARG A 24 34.33 -66.45 -5.34
C ARG A 24 35.25 -66.72 -4.14
N ASN A 25 34.73 -66.53 -2.92
CA ASN A 25 34.58 -67.67 -2.00
C ASN A 25 33.42 -67.47 -1.00
N ASN A 26 33.26 -68.39 -0.03
CA ASN A 26 31.97 -68.67 0.62
C ASN A 26 32.05 -68.82 2.16
N ASN A 27 30.96 -68.44 2.84
CA ASN A 27 30.43 -68.97 4.11
C ASN A 27 31.10 -68.69 5.49
N ASN A 28 30.20 -68.43 6.46
CA ASN A 28 30.20 -68.83 7.88
C ASN A 28 31.10 -68.16 8.95
N ARG A 29 30.41 -67.39 9.81
CA ARG A 29 30.27 -67.56 11.29
C ARG A 29 31.43 -67.22 12.26
N LYS A 30 31.02 -66.33 13.20
CA LYS A 30 31.07 -66.44 14.68
C LYS A 30 32.24 -65.82 15.45
N ARG A 31 31.85 -65.18 16.57
CA ARG A 31 32.61 -64.88 17.81
C ARG A 31 33.59 -63.68 17.74
N ARG A 32 33.76 -62.86 18.80
CA ARG A 32 33.17 -62.87 20.17
C ARG A 32 33.37 -61.51 20.89
N ASN A 33 32.49 -61.20 21.86
CA ASN A 33 32.76 -60.54 23.17
C ASN A 33 33.40 -59.12 23.22
N ASP A 34 33.16 -58.24 24.19
CA ASP A 34 32.23 -58.10 25.35
C ASP A 34 32.01 -56.56 25.58
N ASP A 35 31.15 -56.00 26.45
CA ASP A 35 30.49 -56.47 27.69
C ASP A 35 28.96 -56.24 27.74
N GLU A 36 28.33 -56.88 28.73
CA GLU A 36 26.90 -56.86 29.15
C GLU A 36 26.69 -55.79 30.26
N GLU A 37 25.57 -55.56 30.98
CA GLU A 37 24.16 -56.03 31.15
C GLU A 37 23.41 -54.80 31.79
N ASP A 38 22.10 -54.53 31.85
CA ASP A 38 20.80 -55.10 31.41
C ASP A 38 19.79 -53.88 31.31
N GLY A 39 18.48 -53.95 31.05
CA GLY A 39 17.64 -55.12 30.88
C GLY A 39 16.18 -54.97 30.42
N HIS A 40 15.78 -56.02 29.70
CA HIS A 40 14.46 -56.69 29.65
C HIS A 40 13.19 -56.13 28.95
N TYR A 41 12.83 -56.89 27.88
CA TYR A 41 11.51 -57.38 27.45
C TYR A 41 10.62 -56.67 26.41
N ASP A 42 11.05 -56.83 25.15
CA ASP A 42 10.35 -57.54 24.05
C ASP A 42 8.92 -57.18 23.56
N ARG A 43 8.90 -56.59 22.36
CA ARG A 43 8.32 -57.13 21.09
C ARG A 43 7.24 -58.24 21.17
N ARG A 44 6.12 -58.02 20.46
CA ARG A 44 5.55 -58.99 19.47
C ARG A 44 4.40 -58.41 18.62
N GLY A 45 4.21 -59.01 17.44
CA GLY A 45 3.04 -58.94 16.56
C GLY A 45 3.25 -59.93 15.39
N PRO A 46 2.35 -60.05 14.39
CA PRO A 46 0.93 -59.67 14.31
C PRO A 46 0.01 -60.93 14.45
N PRO A 47 -1.30 -60.84 14.17
CA PRO A 47 -1.83 -61.72 13.09
C PRO A 47 -3.03 -61.14 12.29
N GLN A 48 -3.42 -61.87 11.23
CA GLN A 48 -4.55 -61.53 10.34
C GLN A 48 -5.93 -61.93 10.89
N GLN A 49 -6.96 -61.23 10.39
CA GLN A 49 -8.36 -61.63 10.22
C GLN A 49 -9.02 -62.57 11.25
N ARG A 50 -9.96 -62.01 12.04
CA ARG A 50 -11.29 -62.63 12.22
C ARG A 50 -12.37 -61.57 12.07
N ARG A 51 -13.41 -61.86 11.28
CA ARG A 51 -14.67 -61.09 11.33
C ARG A 51 -15.27 -61.28 12.72
N ARG A 52 -15.40 -60.21 13.49
CA ARG A 52 -16.16 -60.20 14.75
C ARG A 52 -17.35 -59.28 14.53
N TYR A 53 -18.56 -59.80 14.75
CA TYR A 53 -19.68 -58.94 15.13
C TYR A 53 -19.22 -58.16 16.36
N ASN A 54 -19.36 -56.85 16.31
CA ASN A 54 -18.87 -55.98 17.36
C ASN A 54 -19.89 -54.87 17.60
N ASP A 55 -20.95 -55.24 18.31
CA ASP A 55 -21.88 -54.34 19.00
C ASP A 55 -21.13 -53.60 20.13
N GLY A 56 -20.13 -52.82 19.73
CA GLY A 56 -19.54 -51.81 20.59
C GLY A 56 -20.55 -50.68 20.77
N PRO A 57 -20.67 -50.10 21.96
CA PRO A 57 -21.54 -48.95 22.17
C PRO A 57 -21.15 -47.84 21.16
N PRO A 58 -22.13 -47.11 20.60
CA PRO A 58 -21.85 -46.09 19.61
C PRO A 58 -20.83 -45.09 20.15
N ARG A 59 -19.89 -44.65 19.29
CA ARG A 59 -18.90 -43.63 19.65
C ARG A 59 -19.64 -42.44 20.26
N ARG A 60 -19.47 -42.20 21.56
CA ARG A 60 -20.04 -41.01 22.22
C ARG A 60 -19.47 -39.78 21.53
N HIS A 61 -20.30 -39.14 20.74
CA HIS A 61 -20.06 -37.78 20.28
C HIS A 61 -20.19 -36.91 21.53
N TYR A 62 -19.06 -36.50 22.09
CA TYR A 62 -19.06 -35.48 23.13
C TYR A 62 -19.59 -34.19 22.48
N PRO A 63 -20.63 -33.55 23.04
CA PRO A 63 -21.08 -32.26 22.54
C PRO A 63 -19.92 -31.26 22.63
N GLU A 64 -19.74 -30.46 21.59
CA GLU A 64 -18.80 -29.34 21.60
C GLU A 64 -19.21 -28.37 22.71
N ALA A 65 -18.27 -27.93 23.55
CA ALA A 65 -18.57 -27.05 24.66
C ALA A 65 -19.11 -25.68 24.14
N PRO A 66 -20.01 -25.00 24.86
CA PRO A 66 -20.71 -23.82 24.34
C PRO A 66 -19.79 -22.70 23.85
N LEU A 67 -18.74 -22.37 24.61
CA LEU A 67 -17.79 -21.32 24.21
C LEU A 67 -17.01 -21.66 22.92
N PRO A 68 -16.35 -22.83 22.78
CA PRO A 68 -15.78 -23.27 21.50
C PRO A 68 -16.79 -23.27 20.33
N LYS A 69 -18.02 -23.78 20.55
CA LYS A 69 -19.08 -23.80 19.54
C LYS A 69 -19.44 -22.38 19.07
N LEU A 70 -19.78 -21.48 20.00
CA LEU A 70 -20.13 -20.10 19.71
C LEU A 70 -18.97 -19.35 19.04
N ARG A 71 -17.75 -19.46 19.58
CA ARG A 71 -16.54 -18.88 18.94
C ARG A 71 -16.37 -19.35 17.50
N ARG A 72 -16.59 -20.65 17.24
CA ARG A 72 -16.53 -21.22 15.88
C ARG A 72 -17.64 -20.69 14.98
N MET A 73 -18.84 -20.43 15.50
CA MET A 73 -19.94 -19.83 14.74
C MET A 73 -19.67 -18.36 14.44
N PHE A 74 -19.34 -17.53 15.43
CA PHE A 74 -18.99 -16.10 15.26
C PHE A 74 -17.87 -15.89 14.24
N LEU A 75 -16.81 -16.71 14.27
CA LEU A 75 -15.71 -16.60 13.31
C LEU A 75 -16.10 -16.98 11.86
N ASN A 76 -17.09 -17.86 11.67
CA ASN A 76 -17.49 -18.40 10.35
C ASN A 76 -18.87 -17.92 9.86
N ILE A 77 -19.50 -16.98 10.57
CA ILE A 77 -20.79 -16.39 10.20
C ILE A 77 -20.76 -15.84 8.77
N ALA A 78 -21.81 -16.10 8.00
CA ALA A 78 -21.93 -15.80 6.57
C ALA A 78 -20.85 -16.45 5.65
N SER A 79 -19.98 -17.33 6.17
CA SER A 79 -19.05 -18.13 5.38
C SER A 79 -19.54 -19.57 5.12
N GLN A 80 -20.81 -19.87 5.45
CA GLN A 80 -21.42 -21.21 5.36
C GLN A 80 -22.51 -21.30 4.28
N VAL A 81 -22.89 -22.54 3.92
CA VAL A 81 -23.96 -22.84 2.95
C VAL A 81 -25.37 -22.62 3.54
N VAL A 82 -25.46 -22.31 4.84
CA VAL A 82 -26.72 -22.04 5.56
C VAL A 82 -27.20 -20.63 5.25
N LEU A 83 -28.52 -20.41 5.11
CA LEU A 83 -29.07 -19.07 4.95
C LEU A 83 -28.71 -18.21 6.19
N PRO A 84 -28.08 -17.02 6.04
CA PRO A 84 -27.56 -16.27 7.19
C PRO A 84 -28.62 -15.88 8.24
N GLN A 85 -29.88 -15.71 7.85
CA GLN A 85 -30.99 -15.48 8.79
C GLN A 85 -31.25 -16.69 9.70
N ALA A 86 -31.04 -17.92 9.23
CA ALA A 86 -31.18 -19.12 10.05
C ALA A 86 -29.93 -19.36 10.94
N GLU A 87 -28.75 -19.03 10.43
CA GLU A 87 -27.50 -19.06 11.22
C GLU A 87 -27.54 -18.06 12.39
N THR A 88 -27.94 -16.81 12.13
CA THR A 88 -28.06 -15.75 13.15
C THR A 88 -29.09 -16.07 14.23
N ILE A 89 -30.26 -16.60 13.86
CA ILE A 89 -31.28 -17.08 14.82
C ILE A 89 -30.73 -18.21 15.71
N GLN A 90 -30.01 -19.17 15.14
CA GLN A 90 -29.41 -20.26 15.93
C GLN A 90 -28.32 -19.75 16.88
N MET A 91 -27.49 -18.79 16.43
CA MET A 91 -26.49 -18.14 17.28
C MET A 91 -27.10 -17.34 18.43
N ALA A 92 -28.21 -16.63 18.18
CA ALA A 92 -28.93 -15.87 19.21
C ALA A 92 -29.48 -16.79 20.32
N LYS A 93 -30.06 -17.93 19.94
CA LYS A 93 -30.51 -18.98 20.88
C LYS A 93 -29.33 -19.56 21.68
N ASP A 94 -28.29 -20.02 20.99
CA ASP A 94 -27.09 -20.58 21.63
C ASP A 94 -26.40 -19.60 22.59
N LEU A 95 -26.42 -18.29 22.28
CA LEU A 95 -25.88 -17.25 23.16
C LEU A 95 -26.77 -16.99 24.38
N GLY A 96 -28.09 -16.91 24.20
CA GLY A 96 -29.05 -16.71 25.29
C GLY A 96 -29.07 -17.85 26.30
N ASP A 97 -29.09 -19.10 25.80
CA ASP A 97 -29.06 -20.33 26.60
C ASP A 97 -27.82 -20.43 27.53
N ASN A 98 -26.75 -19.70 27.20
CA ASN A 98 -25.46 -19.77 27.91
C ASN A 98 -25.00 -18.40 28.47
N PHE A 99 -25.84 -17.36 28.46
CA PHE A 99 -25.46 -15.98 28.78
C PHE A 99 -25.02 -15.75 30.24
N ASP A 100 -25.44 -16.62 31.15
CA ASP A 100 -25.12 -16.53 32.59
C ASP A 100 -23.72 -17.08 32.92
N ASP A 101 -23.05 -17.75 31.98
CA ASP A 101 -21.62 -18.04 32.05
C ASP A 101 -20.83 -16.74 31.78
N ALA A 102 -20.23 -16.18 32.84
CA ALA A 102 -19.47 -14.94 32.76
C ALA A 102 -18.17 -15.04 31.95
N GLU A 103 -17.53 -16.23 31.89
CA GLU A 103 -16.33 -16.45 31.10
C GLU A 103 -16.68 -16.51 29.61
N LEU A 104 -17.70 -17.30 29.26
CA LEU A 104 -18.23 -17.36 27.90
C LEU A 104 -18.71 -15.99 27.43
N ARG A 105 -19.47 -15.28 28.28
CA ARG A 105 -20.00 -13.94 27.97
C ARG A 105 -18.88 -12.97 27.61
N SER A 106 -17.82 -12.85 28.42
CA SER A 106 -16.74 -11.93 28.08
C SER A 106 -16.09 -12.32 26.76
N HIS A 107 -15.63 -13.57 26.63
CA HIS A 107 -14.92 -14.01 25.42
C HIS A 107 -15.74 -13.79 24.14
N ILE A 108 -17.05 -14.04 24.14
CA ILE A 108 -17.89 -13.82 22.96
C ILE A 108 -18.07 -12.32 22.65
N PHE A 109 -18.21 -11.46 23.65
CA PHE A 109 -18.27 -10.02 23.41
C PHE A 109 -16.93 -9.40 23.00
N ASP A 110 -15.82 -9.93 23.50
CA ASP A 110 -14.47 -9.51 23.11
C ASP A 110 -14.18 -9.94 21.66
N ILE A 111 -14.65 -11.12 21.24
CA ILE A 111 -14.65 -11.58 19.83
C ILE A 111 -15.59 -10.73 18.96
N LEU A 112 -16.76 -10.33 19.44
CA LEU A 112 -17.69 -9.46 18.70
C LEU A 112 -17.01 -8.14 18.32
N ILE A 113 -16.34 -7.49 19.28
CA ILE A 113 -15.61 -6.23 19.06
C ILE A 113 -14.47 -6.42 18.06
N GLN A 114 -13.67 -7.50 18.20
CA GLN A 114 -12.62 -7.84 17.23
C GLN A 114 -13.17 -8.03 15.82
N LEU A 115 -14.32 -8.70 15.67
CA LEU A 115 -14.93 -8.93 14.35
C LEU A 115 -15.55 -7.67 13.72
N ILE A 116 -16.02 -6.70 14.52
CA ILE A 116 -16.48 -5.39 14.01
C ILE A 116 -15.30 -4.61 13.40
N ILE A 117 -14.12 -4.68 14.03
CA ILE A 117 -12.90 -3.96 13.58
C ILE A 117 -12.25 -4.68 12.41
N GLU A 118 -11.89 -5.96 12.59
CA GLU A 118 -11.11 -6.73 11.60
C GLU A 118 -11.94 -7.17 10.39
N GLN A 119 -13.24 -7.42 10.55
CA GLN A 119 -14.07 -8.05 9.51
C GLN A 119 -15.35 -7.25 9.20
N PRO A 120 -15.22 -5.99 8.71
CA PRO A 120 -16.32 -5.07 8.39
C PRO A 120 -17.51 -5.69 7.66
N PHE A 121 -17.25 -6.57 6.69
CA PHE A 121 -18.28 -7.32 5.95
C PHE A 121 -19.28 -8.07 6.83
N LYS A 122 -18.87 -8.49 8.04
CA LYS A 122 -19.70 -9.27 8.97
C LYS A 122 -20.58 -8.40 9.87
N ILE A 123 -20.41 -7.08 9.90
CA ILE A 123 -21.14 -6.17 10.80
C ILE A 123 -22.68 -6.36 10.75
N PRO A 124 -23.35 -6.42 9.59
CA PRO A 124 -24.81 -6.63 9.54
C PRO A 124 -25.23 -7.98 10.14
N PHE A 125 -24.45 -9.04 9.89
CA PHE A 125 -24.71 -10.39 10.38
C PHE A 125 -24.52 -10.49 11.89
N LEU A 126 -23.45 -9.87 12.42
CA LEU A 126 -23.17 -9.80 13.85
C LEU A 126 -24.24 -9.01 14.60
N ALA A 127 -24.68 -7.88 14.03
CA ALA A 127 -25.79 -7.10 14.57
C ALA A 127 -27.10 -7.89 14.57
N ALA A 128 -27.37 -8.69 13.54
CA ALA A 128 -28.54 -9.58 13.50
C ALA A 128 -28.54 -10.66 14.60
N VAL A 129 -27.37 -11.19 14.99
CA VAL A 129 -27.27 -12.09 16.18
C VAL A 129 -27.71 -11.36 17.45
N ILE A 130 -27.25 -10.14 17.66
CA ILE A 130 -27.60 -9.33 18.84
C ILE A 130 -29.07 -8.89 18.80
N PHE A 131 -29.58 -8.50 17.63
CA PHE A 131 -30.98 -8.13 17.42
C PHE A 131 -31.93 -9.28 17.79
N TYR A 132 -31.71 -10.48 17.25
CA TYR A 132 -32.51 -11.66 17.63
C TYR A 132 -32.22 -12.13 19.06
N GLY A 133 -31.04 -11.84 19.61
CA GLY A 133 -30.71 -12.04 21.02
C GLY A 133 -31.61 -11.25 21.97
N ASN A 134 -32.06 -10.06 21.57
CA ASN A 134 -32.98 -9.22 22.36
C ASN A 134 -34.34 -9.90 22.63
N ASP A 135 -34.83 -10.71 21.69
CA ASP A 135 -36.05 -11.51 21.87
C ASP A 135 -35.83 -12.69 22.85
N VAL A 136 -34.60 -13.17 23.01
CA VAL A 136 -34.27 -14.26 23.96
C VAL A 136 -34.02 -13.73 25.36
N LYS A 137 -33.14 -12.72 25.47
CA LYS A 137 -32.63 -12.18 26.73
C LYS A 137 -32.08 -10.78 26.50
N SER A 138 -32.80 -9.75 26.96
CA SER A 138 -32.49 -8.35 26.64
C SER A 138 -31.15 -7.88 27.19
N GLU A 139 -30.62 -8.53 28.24
CA GLU A 139 -29.28 -8.29 28.77
C GLU A 139 -28.15 -8.52 27.75
N ILE A 140 -28.39 -9.31 26.68
CA ILE A 140 -27.48 -9.44 25.54
C ILE A 140 -27.23 -8.07 24.90
N VAL A 141 -28.30 -7.32 24.62
CA VAL A 141 -28.21 -5.96 24.06
C VAL A 141 -27.55 -5.02 25.09
N THR A 142 -27.93 -5.09 26.36
CA THR A 142 -27.37 -4.24 27.41
C THR A 142 -25.84 -4.38 27.55
N GLU A 143 -25.30 -5.60 27.56
CA GLU A 143 -23.83 -5.81 27.60
C GLU A 143 -23.17 -5.46 26.26
N THR A 144 -23.87 -5.65 25.12
CA THR A 144 -23.39 -5.19 23.80
C THR A 144 -23.18 -3.67 23.81
N LEU A 145 -24.25 -2.92 24.09
CA LEU A 145 -24.27 -1.46 24.04
C LEU A 145 -23.25 -0.87 25.01
N LYS A 146 -23.12 -1.44 26.22
CA LYS A 146 -22.11 -1.05 27.21
C LYS A 146 -20.67 -1.19 26.69
N ARG A 147 -20.29 -2.33 26.11
CA ARG A 147 -18.90 -2.54 25.62
C ARG A 147 -18.62 -1.80 24.32
N VAL A 148 -19.57 -1.82 23.37
CA VAL A 148 -19.41 -1.15 22.07
C VAL A 148 -19.39 0.37 22.25
N SER A 149 -20.25 0.97 23.08
CA SER A 149 -20.22 2.43 23.31
C SER A 149 -18.92 2.89 24.01
N ALA A 150 -18.42 2.14 24.99
CA ALA A 150 -17.10 2.41 25.58
C ALA A 150 -16.00 2.41 24.51
N ARG A 151 -15.95 1.38 23.66
CA ARG A 151 -14.95 1.31 22.57
C ARG A 151 -15.15 2.39 21.49
N THR A 152 -16.39 2.79 21.22
CA THR A 152 -16.74 3.91 20.33
C THR A 152 -16.20 5.23 20.89
N GLN A 153 -16.36 5.44 22.20
CA GLN A 153 -15.85 6.62 22.91
C GLN A 153 -14.31 6.66 22.92
N ASP A 154 -13.66 5.53 23.16
CA ASP A 154 -12.19 5.42 23.08
C ASP A 154 -11.68 5.80 21.69
N ALA A 155 -12.30 5.24 20.63
CA ALA A 155 -11.91 5.51 19.24
C ALA A 155 -12.14 6.98 18.86
N LEU A 156 -13.24 7.59 19.31
CA LEU A 156 -13.54 9.01 19.10
C LEU A 156 -12.53 9.92 19.83
N ASN A 157 -12.22 9.62 21.10
CA ASN A 157 -11.22 10.36 21.88
C ASN A 157 -9.83 10.28 21.25
N ALA A 158 -9.47 9.14 20.68
CA ALA A 158 -8.17 8.90 20.05
C ALA A 158 -8.08 9.41 18.59
N GLY A 159 -9.17 9.87 17.98
CA GLY A 159 -9.23 10.20 16.56
C GLY A 159 -8.98 8.98 15.65
N GLN A 160 -9.41 7.79 16.08
CA GLN A 160 -9.32 6.54 15.33
C GLN A 160 -10.51 6.39 14.38
N TRP A 161 -10.61 7.29 13.40
CA TRP A 161 -11.79 7.49 12.55
C TRP A 161 -12.32 6.22 11.87
N THR A 162 -11.45 5.34 11.37
CA THR A 162 -11.87 4.06 10.78
C THR A 162 -12.56 3.14 11.80
N GLU A 163 -12.02 3.02 13.01
CA GLU A 163 -12.63 2.20 14.07
C GLU A 163 -13.93 2.84 14.58
N PHE A 164 -13.94 4.16 14.76
CA PHE A 164 -15.15 4.90 15.10
C PHE A 164 -16.26 4.69 14.07
N LYS A 165 -15.95 4.76 12.76
CA LYS A 165 -16.86 4.44 11.65
C LYS A 165 -17.42 3.02 11.76
N LEU A 166 -16.56 2.02 12.03
CA LEU A 166 -16.97 0.62 12.11
C LEU A 166 -17.86 0.33 13.32
N MET A 167 -17.55 0.90 14.49
CA MET A 167 -18.41 0.81 15.67
C MET A 167 -19.75 1.53 15.46
N LEU A 168 -19.73 2.72 14.86
CA LEU A 168 -20.94 3.49 14.57
C LEU A 168 -21.83 2.79 13.54
N ARG A 169 -21.25 2.14 12.52
CA ARG A 169 -21.93 1.24 11.58
C ARG A 169 -22.59 0.05 12.27
N PHE A 170 -21.91 -0.57 13.25
CA PHE A 170 -22.52 -1.65 14.04
C PHE A 170 -23.68 -1.17 14.91
N LEU A 171 -23.53 -0.01 15.57
CA LEU A 171 -24.62 0.62 16.32
C LEU A 171 -25.80 1.00 15.41
N ALA A 172 -25.54 1.43 14.17
CA ALA A 172 -26.56 1.71 13.17
C ALA A 172 -27.34 0.45 12.75
N CYS A 173 -26.66 -0.68 12.58
CA CYS A 173 -27.32 -1.98 12.36
C CYS A 173 -28.19 -2.45 13.55
N LEU A 174 -28.12 -1.78 14.71
CA LEU A 174 -28.99 -2.01 15.87
C LEU A 174 -30.11 -0.96 16.00
N GLN A 175 -30.30 -0.05 15.04
CA GLN A 175 -31.35 0.98 15.07
C GLN A 175 -32.78 0.42 15.29
N GLY A 176 -33.00 -0.85 14.95
CA GLY A 176 -34.23 -1.59 15.26
C GLY A 176 -34.59 -1.68 16.75
N VAL A 177 -33.62 -1.72 17.68
CA VAL A 177 -33.88 -1.89 19.13
C VAL A 177 -33.90 -0.59 19.95
N TYR A 178 -33.63 0.57 19.34
CA TYR A 178 -33.56 1.83 20.10
C TYR A 178 -34.90 2.53 20.31
N GLU A 179 -35.00 3.15 21.48
CA GLU A 179 -36.02 4.13 21.84
C GLU A 179 -35.87 5.42 21.01
N ASP A 180 -37.00 6.14 20.85
CA ASP A 180 -37.11 7.40 20.11
C ASP A 180 -36.42 7.40 18.73
N THR A 181 -35.48 8.32 18.50
CA THR A 181 -34.74 8.49 17.24
C THR A 181 -33.41 7.71 17.20
N GLY A 182 -33.02 7.02 18.29
CA GLY A 182 -31.81 6.21 18.34
C GLY A 182 -30.54 6.97 17.92
N ILE A 183 -29.79 6.40 16.97
CA ILE A 183 -28.48 6.93 16.54
C ILE A 183 -28.55 8.33 15.94
N PHE A 184 -29.68 8.74 15.36
CA PHE A 184 -29.80 10.01 14.62
C PHE A 184 -29.57 11.24 15.51
N VAL A 185 -29.80 11.16 16.83
CA VAL A 185 -29.46 12.24 17.77
C VAL A 185 -27.95 12.50 17.78
N PHE A 186 -27.16 11.44 17.84
CA PHE A 186 -25.69 11.54 17.88
C PHE A 186 -25.12 11.89 16.50
N LEU A 187 -25.74 11.44 15.40
CA LEU A 187 -25.37 11.90 14.05
C LEU A 187 -25.63 13.41 13.87
N GLY A 188 -26.69 13.94 14.48
CA GLY A 188 -26.94 15.38 14.54
C GLY A 188 -25.84 16.13 15.31
N GLN A 189 -25.51 15.68 16.52
CA GLN A 189 -24.44 16.27 17.34
C GLN A 189 -23.05 16.23 16.65
N LEU A 190 -22.76 15.16 15.91
CA LEU A 190 -21.58 15.07 15.06
C LEU A 190 -21.62 16.15 13.96
N PHE A 191 -22.77 16.33 13.28
CA PHE A 191 -22.91 17.37 12.27
C PHE A 191 -22.81 18.79 12.85
N ASP A 192 -23.40 19.08 14.01
CA ASP A 192 -23.26 20.36 14.71
C ASP A 192 -21.76 20.67 14.97
N THR A 193 -20.99 19.66 15.37
CA THR A 193 -19.53 19.77 15.52
C THR A 193 -18.82 20.06 14.19
N VAL A 194 -19.30 19.51 13.07
CA VAL A 194 -18.78 19.85 11.73
C VAL A 194 -19.03 21.32 11.40
N VAL A 195 -20.20 21.87 11.76
CA VAL A 195 -20.51 23.30 11.54
C VAL A 195 -19.55 24.18 12.33
N ASP A 196 -19.26 23.86 13.60
CA ASP A 196 -18.27 24.58 14.41
C ASP A 196 -16.85 24.50 13.80
N LEU A 197 -16.42 23.31 13.36
CA LEU A 197 -15.12 23.09 12.73
C LEU A 197 -14.97 23.87 11.41
N GLN A 198 -15.95 23.78 10.51
CA GLN A 198 -15.95 24.50 9.23
C GLN A 198 -16.07 26.03 9.43
N SER A 199 -16.74 26.48 10.49
CA SER A 199 -16.81 27.91 10.85
C SER A 199 -15.50 28.46 11.43
N ALA A 200 -14.66 27.60 12.03
CA ALA A 200 -13.32 27.94 12.49
C ALA A 200 -12.28 27.87 11.37
N ASN A 201 -12.43 26.91 10.44
CA ASN A 201 -11.60 26.74 9.26
C ASN A 201 -12.40 26.09 8.12
N GLU A 202 -12.68 26.85 7.06
CA GLU A 202 -13.38 26.39 5.84
C GLU A 202 -12.66 25.24 5.12
N ASN A 203 -11.39 24.96 5.48
CA ASN A 203 -10.56 23.88 4.92
C ASN A 203 -10.36 22.72 5.91
N ASP A 204 -11.16 22.62 6.97
CA ASP A 204 -10.99 21.56 7.97
C ASP A 204 -11.31 20.16 7.42
N VAL A 205 -10.31 19.29 7.46
CA VAL A 205 -10.38 17.89 6.98
C VAL A 205 -11.03 16.95 7.98
N VAL A 206 -11.16 17.32 9.26
CA VAL A 206 -11.77 16.48 10.30
C VAL A 206 -13.29 16.47 10.16
N GLY A 207 -13.91 17.63 9.98
CA GLY A 207 -15.35 17.75 9.73
C GLY A 207 -15.78 17.06 8.43
N ILE A 208 -14.93 17.10 7.41
CA ILE A 208 -15.08 16.37 6.15
C ILE A 208 -15.06 14.85 6.37
N GLU A 209 -14.14 14.33 7.19
CA GLU A 209 -14.13 12.91 7.59
C GLU A 209 -15.38 12.52 8.39
N ILE A 210 -15.83 13.38 9.31
CA ILE A 210 -17.07 13.16 10.09
C ILE A 210 -18.30 13.11 9.18
N VAL A 211 -18.42 13.99 8.17
CA VAL A 211 -19.49 13.92 7.16
C VAL A 211 -19.43 12.61 6.37
N LYS A 212 -18.23 12.17 5.95
CA LYS A 212 -18.04 10.88 5.28
C LYS A 212 -18.56 9.72 6.14
N ILE A 213 -18.27 9.74 7.44
CA ILE A 213 -18.74 8.75 8.42
C ILE A 213 -20.26 8.80 8.60
N ILE A 214 -20.86 9.99 8.70
CA ILE A 214 -22.32 10.15 8.78
C ILE A 214 -23.00 9.54 7.54
N LEU A 215 -22.56 9.92 6.33
CA LEU A 215 -23.12 9.44 5.07
C LEU A 215 -22.97 7.91 4.92
N LEU A 216 -21.83 7.33 5.33
CA LEU A 216 -21.59 5.89 5.34
C LEU A 216 -22.33 5.12 6.46
N THR A 217 -22.97 5.83 7.40
CA THR A 217 -23.75 5.25 8.51
C THR A 217 -25.25 5.20 8.21
N ILE A 218 -25.79 6.23 7.55
CA ILE A 218 -27.23 6.37 7.25
C ILE A 218 -27.83 5.11 6.58
N PRO A 219 -27.23 4.48 5.55
CA PRO A 219 -27.78 3.27 4.91
C PRO A 219 -28.02 2.11 5.87
N TYR A 220 -27.07 1.86 6.79
CA TYR A 220 -27.19 0.79 7.78
C TYR A 220 -28.24 1.11 8.84
N ALA A 221 -28.36 2.38 9.24
CA ALA A 221 -29.41 2.83 10.17
C ALA A 221 -30.81 2.71 9.56
N LEU A 222 -30.97 2.97 8.27
CA LEU A 222 -32.25 2.85 7.56
C LEU A 222 -32.63 1.39 7.31
N VAL A 223 -31.71 0.54 6.85
CA VAL A 223 -31.98 -0.90 6.65
C VAL A 223 -32.35 -1.62 7.95
N ALA A 224 -31.75 -1.25 9.08
CA ALA A 224 -32.09 -1.82 10.39
C ALA A 224 -33.28 -1.13 11.10
N GLY A 225 -33.53 0.15 10.80
CA GLY A 225 -34.52 0.98 11.48
C GLY A 225 -35.90 1.04 10.82
N GLY A 226 -35.95 0.91 9.49
CA GLY A 226 -37.16 0.99 8.66
C GLY A 226 -37.66 2.41 8.38
N GLU A 227 -38.80 2.50 7.69
CA GLU A 227 -39.41 3.74 7.15
C GLU A 227 -39.58 4.87 8.17
N ARG A 228 -39.70 4.52 9.47
CA ARG A 228 -39.85 5.46 10.60
C ARG A 228 -38.70 6.47 10.77
N PHE A 229 -37.58 6.31 10.06
CA PHE A 229 -36.43 7.22 10.10
C PHE A 229 -36.13 7.95 8.78
N HIS A 230 -36.99 7.80 7.75
CA HIS A 230 -36.77 8.43 6.45
C HIS A 230 -36.75 9.96 6.51
N GLU A 231 -37.52 10.58 7.41
CA GLU A 231 -37.57 12.04 7.58
C GLU A 231 -36.28 12.59 8.22
N GLN A 232 -35.82 11.96 9.31
CA GLN A 232 -34.59 12.33 10.01
C GLN A 232 -33.34 12.11 9.13
N ALA A 233 -33.32 11.04 8.34
CA ALA A 233 -32.26 10.82 7.36
C ALA A 233 -32.27 11.85 6.23
N ALA A 234 -33.44 12.26 5.73
CA ALA A 234 -33.55 13.29 4.70
C ALA A 234 -33.16 14.69 5.23
N GLU A 235 -33.51 15.04 6.46
CA GLU A 235 -33.08 16.29 7.10
C GLU A 235 -31.55 16.32 7.30
N LEU A 236 -30.98 15.24 7.84
CA LEU A 236 -29.54 15.13 8.04
C LEU A 236 -28.77 15.16 6.71
N LEU A 237 -29.24 14.43 5.69
CA LEU A 237 -28.64 14.44 4.34
C LEU A 237 -28.71 15.83 3.68
N LYS A 238 -29.79 16.58 3.89
CA LYS A 238 -29.91 17.97 3.41
C LYS A 238 -28.87 18.88 4.08
N ASN A 239 -28.60 18.66 5.37
CA ASN A 239 -27.64 19.44 6.14
C ASN A 239 -26.18 19.12 5.73
N THR A 240 -25.83 17.83 5.58
CA THR A 240 -24.50 17.41 5.08
C THR A 240 -24.20 17.92 3.67
N GLY A 241 -25.24 18.14 2.85
CA GLY A 241 -25.12 18.68 1.49
C GLY A 241 -24.41 20.02 1.38
N ILE A 242 -24.42 20.85 2.44
CA ILE A 242 -23.67 22.11 2.49
C ILE A 242 -22.17 21.82 2.46
N VAL A 243 -21.68 21.02 3.41
CA VAL A 243 -20.25 20.67 3.55
C VAL A 243 -19.78 19.82 2.37
N ALA A 244 -20.63 18.90 1.88
CA ALA A 244 -20.36 18.07 0.72
C ALA A 244 -20.28 18.84 -0.62
N SER A 245 -20.63 20.13 -0.64
CA SER A 245 -20.48 21.03 -1.78
C SER A 245 -19.25 21.95 -1.71
N ASN A 246 -18.52 21.93 -0.58
CA ASN A 246 -17.28 22.69 -0.40
C ASN A 246 -16.12 21.97 -1.14
N VAL A 247 -15.28 22.73 -1.84
CA VAL A 247 -14.19 22.22 -2.68
C VAL A 247 -12.86 22.72 -2.13
N LEU A 248 -12.11 21.84 -1.46
CA LEU A 248 -10.86 22.25 -0.82
C LEU A 248 -9.72 22.48 -1.83
N PRO A 249 -8.79 23.41 -1.58
CA PRO A 249 -7.64 23.67 -2.45
C PRO A 249 -6.81 22.41 -2.78
N MET A 250 -6.77 21.46 -1.84
CA MET A 250 -6.05 20.19 -2.00
C MET A 250 -6.73 19.23 -2.98
N GLU A 251 -8.06 19.29 -3.18
CA GLU A 251 -8.78 18.46 -4.15
C GLU A 251 -8.20 18.61 -5.56
N GLY A 252 -7.86 19.85 -5.93
CA GLY A 252 -7.23 20.19 -7.20
C GLY A 252 -5.88 19.51 -7.46
N LEU A 253 -5.18 19.03 -6.43
CA LEU A 253 -3.86 18.41 -6.54
C LEU A 253 -3.93 16.87 -6.57
N ILE A 254 -5.05 16.27 -6.18
CA ILE A 254 -5.25 14.81 -6.07
C ILE A 254 -6.01 14.19 -7.25
N HIS A 255 -6.20 14.92 -8.35
CA HIS A 255 -6.77 14.36 -9.58
C HIS A 255 -5.91 13.19 -10.11
N SER A 256 -6.53 12.04 -10.39
CA SER A 256 -5.82 10.87 -10.95
C SER A 256 -5.41 11.03 -12.41
N TYR A 257 -6.01 11.99 -13.11
CA TYR A 257 -5.75 12.34 -14.50
C TYR A 257 -5.48 13.85 -14.63
N VAL A 258 -4.67 14.22 -15.62
CA VAL A 258 -4.42 15.61 -16.04
C VAL A 258 -5.76 16.28 -16.36
N ARG A 259 -5.97 17.48 -15.80
CA ARG A 259 -7.21 18.25 -15.99
C ARG A 259 -7.45 18.59 -17.46
N ASP A 260 -8.71 18.86 -17.78
CA ASP A 260 -9.16 19.43 -19.06
C ASP A 260 -8.91 18.57 -20.32
N SER A 261 -8.48 17.31 -20.16
CA SER A 261 -8.48 16.34 -21.27
C SER A 261 -9.88 15.78 -21.52
N ALA A 262 -10.34 15.84 -22.77
CA ALA A 262 -11.59 15.20 -23.20
C ALA A 262 -11.54 13.66 -23.22
N GLU A 263 -10.37 13.05 -22.95
CA GLU A 263 -10.16 11.60 -22.96
C GLU A 263 -10.08 10.97 -21.55
N THR A 264 -10.38 11.72 -20.49
CA THR A 264 -10.39 11.19 -19.11
C THR A 264 -11.38 10.02 -18.96
N PRO A 265 -10.94 8.82 -18.53
CA PRO A 265 -11.82 7.66 -18.37
C PRO A 265 -12.95 7.89 -17.34
N ILE A 266 -12.64 8.63 -16.29
CA ILE A 266 -13.58 9.11 -15.26
C ILE A 266 -13.17 10.55 -14.92
N SER A 267 -14.16 11.43 -14.75
CA SER A 267 -13.94 12.81 -14.28
C SER A 267 -13.51 12.84 -12.80
N TYR A 268 -13.06 13.99 -12.30
CA TYR A 268 -12.84 14.15 -10.86
C TYR A 268 -14.16 14.02 -10.10
N LEU A 269 -14.16 13.21 -9.05
CA LEU A 269 -15.28 12.98 -8.14
C LEU A 269 -14.74 12.94 -6.71
N SER A 270 -15.10 13.93 -5.88
CA SER A 270 -14.83 13.87 -4.43
C SER A 270 -15.74 12.80 -3.80
N ILE A 271 -15.19 11.91 -2.96
CA ILE A 271 -15.95 10.77 -2.39
C ILE A 271 -17.18 11.24 -1.61
N ILE A 272 -17.11 12.40 -0.95
CA ILE A 272 -18.21 12.93 -0.13
C ILE A 272 -19.31 13.54 -1.01
N ALA A 273 -18.95 14.32 -2.04
CA ALA A 273 -19.91 14.80 -3.04
C ALA A 273 -20.59 13.63 -3.79
N LEU A 274 -19.85 12.56 -4.06
CA LEU A 274 -20.35 11.34 -4.68
C LEU A 274 -21.36 10.61 -3.76
N LEU A 275 -20.99 10.37 -2.49
CA LEU A 275 -21.88 9.78 -1.48
C LEU A 275 -23.15 10.62 -1.27
N GLN A 276 -23.01 11.94 -1.14
CA GLN A 276 -24.12 12.88 -1.00
C GLN A 276 -25.09 12.78 -2.19
N THR A 277 -24.57 12.67 -3.42
CA THR A 277 -25.37 12.52 -4.64
C THR A 277 -26.06 11.15 -4.68
N GLN A 278 -25.33 10.05 -4.41
CA GLN A 278 -25.88 8.69 -4.36
C GLN A 278 -27.00 8.54 -3.32
N LEU A 279 -26.83 9.14 -2.14
CA LEU A 279 -27.83 9.09 -1.07
C LEU A 279 -29.03 10.00 -1.36
N SER A 280 -28.84 11.07 -2.15
CA SER A 280 -29.96 11.87 -2.65
C SER A 280 -30.79 11.08 -3.68
N ASN A 281 -30.13 10.31 -4.56
CA ASN A 281 -30.81 9.39 -5.47
C ASN A 281 -31.59 8.30 -4.71
N GLU A 282 -31.04 7.75 -3.61
CA GLU A 282 -31.77 6.79 -2.77
C GLU A 282 -32.94 7.44 -2.01
N ALA A 283 -32.82 8.70 -1.57
CA ALA A 283 -33.93 9.43 -0.96
C ALA A 283 -35.10 9.62 -1.95
N GLU A 284 -34.81 9.82 -3.24
CA GLU A 284 -35.82 9.85 -4.31
C GLU A 284 -36.35 8.46 -4.69
N SER A 285 -35.54 7.39 -4.58
CA SER A 285 -35.92 6.01 -4.92
C SER A 285 -36.73 5.29 -3.82
N GLY A 286 -36.70 5.81 -2.59
CA GLY A 286 -37.39 5.25 -1.42
C GLY A 286 -36.49 4.45 -0.48
N TRP A 287 -35.20 4.74 -0.45
CA TRP A 287 -34.19 4.17 0.47
C TRP A 287 -34.04 2.65 0.35
N THR A 288 -33.82 2.16 -0.87
CA THR A 288 -33.92 0.74 -1.22
C THR A 288 -32.72 -0.11 -0.77
N PHE A 289 -31.51 0.45 -0.82
CA PHE A 289 -30.24 -0.15 -0.35
C PHE A 289 -30.05 -1.65 -0.68
N ALA A 290 -30.47 -2.08 -1.87
CA ALA A 290 -30.69 -3.49 -2.20
C ALA A 290 -29.47 -4.42 -2.04
N CYS A 291 -28.24 -3.88 -2.01
CA CYS A 291 -27.02 -4.65 -1.77
C CYS A 291 -26.83 -5.06 -0.29
N ILE A 292 -27.30 -4.26 0.68
CA ILE A 292 -27.08 -4.52 2.11
C ILE A 292 -27.88 -5.76 2.54
N PRO A 293 -27.30 -6.71 3.31
CA PRO A 293 -28.03 -7.85 3.87
C PRO A 293 -29.22 -7.42 4.74
N HIS A 294 -30.44 -7.74 4.30
CA HIS A 294 -31.67 -7.50 5.05
C HIS A 294 -32.05 -8.72 5.89
N PHE A 295 -32.46 -8.49 7.15
CA PHE A 295 -32.91 -9.53 8.08
C PHE A 295 -34.36 -9.25 8.49
N ASN A 296 -35.25 -10.26 8.37
CA ASN A 296 -36.64 -10.08 8.76
C ASN A 296 -36.75 -9.99 10.30
N ALA A 297 -37.14 -8.82 10.81
CA ALA A 297 -37.27 -8.53 12.23
C ALA A 297 -38.16 -9.54 12.99
N ASN A 298 -39.19 -10.09 12.34
CA ASN A 298 -40.11 -11.06 12.97
C ASN A 298 -39.62 -12.51 12.90
N ALA A 299 -38.51 -12.82 12.21
CA ALA A 299 -38.11 -14.19 11.91
C ALA A 299 -37.83 -15.05 13.17
N MET A 300 -37.31 -14.45 14.24
CA MET A 300 -37.13 -15.13 15.52
C MET A 300 -38.48 -15.51 16.16
N ARG A 301 -39.47 -14.64 16.07
CA ARG A 301 -40.84 -14.88 16.56
C ARG A 301 -41.58 -15.92 15.70
N MET A 302 -41.37 -15.90 14.38
CA MET A 302 -41.93 -16.89 13.45
C MET A 302 -41.29 -18.29 13.54
N THR A 303 -40.26 -18.49 14.37
CA THR A 303 -39.51 -19.77 14.49
C THR A 303 -39.41 -20.30 15.92
N ASN A 304 -40.30 -19.82 16.81
CA ASN A 304 -40.49 -20.31 18.18
C ASN A 304 -41.98 -20.46 18.48
N ASP A 305 -42.32 -21.26 19.49
CA ASP A 305 -43.68 -21.29 20.05
C ASP A 305 -43.93 -19.99 20.83
N GLU A 306 -45.06 -19.31 20.57
CA GLU A 306 -45.36 -17.96 21.07
C GLU A 306 -45.37 -17.84 22.62
N GLU A 307 -45.55 -18.96 23.33
CA GLU A 307 -45.53 -19.03 24.80
C GLU A 307 -44.12 -18.84 25.41
N SER A 308 -43.05 -18.88 24.60
CA SER A 308 -41.66 -18.88 25.07
C SER A 308 -40.91 -17.54 25.00
N LEU A 309 -41.50 -16.53 24.35
CA LEU A 309 -40.87 -15.21 24.10
C LEU A 309 -41.63 -14.06 24.80
N PRO A 310 -40.97 -12.93 25.10
CA PRO A 310 -41.65 -11.73 25.60
C PRO A 310 -42.62 -11.16 24.55
N SER A 311 -43.78 -10.69 24.99
CA SER A 311 -44.88 -10.25 24.12
C SER A 311 -44.46 -9.18 23.09
N ALA A 312 -43.61 -8.23 23.50
CA ALA A 312 -42.89 -7.31 22.62
C ALA A 312 -41.38 -7.34 22.95
N PRO A 313 -40.49 -7.02 21.99
CA PRO A 313 -39.07 -6.87 22.28
C PRO A 313 -38.85 -5.71 23.25
N GLN A 314 -37.84 -5.81 24.12
CA GLN A 314 -37.43 -4.68 24.94
C GLN A 314 -36.74 -3.61 24.07
N MET A 315 -37.19 -2.37 24.16
CA MET A 315 -36.48 -1.22 23.59
C MET A 315 -35.38 -0.74 24.55
N HIS A 316 -34.34 -0.11 24.02
CA HIS A 316 -33.18 0.36 24.79
C HIS A 316 -32.84 1.82 24.44
N ALA A 317 -32.49 2.63 25.43
CA ALA A 317 -31.96 3.97 25.19
C ALA A 317 -30.63 3.91 24.40
N PHE A 318 -30.42 4.86 23.49
CA PHE A 318 -29.14 4.99 22.78
C PHE A 318 -28.02 5.40 23.75
N PRO A 319 -26.79 4.83 23.65
CA PRO A 319 -25.71 5.17 24.57
C PRO A 319 -25.27 6.64 24.50
N THR A 320 -25.06 7.27 25.66
CA THR A 320 -24.53 8.64 25.75
C THR A 320 -23.06 8.66 25.34
N LEU A 321 -22.77 9.15 24.14
CA LEU A 321 -21.43 9.45 23.64
C LEU A 321 -21.15 10.95 23.78
N THR A 322 -19.91 11.32 24.09
CA THR A 322 -19.46 12.71 24.26
C THR A 322 -18.41 13.05 23.21
N ILE A 323 -18.63 14.12 22.46
CA ILE A 323 -17.68 14.57 21.43
C ILE A 323 -16.56 15.39 22.11
N PRO A 324 -15.27 15.05 21.91
CA PRO A 324 -14.16 15.79 22.51
C PRO A 324 -14.05 17.21 21.94
N SER A 325 -13.76 18.19 22.80
CA SER A 325 -13.50 19.58 22.41
C SER A 325 -12.18 20.05 23.04
N PRO A 326 -11.15 20.39 22.25
CA PRO A 326 -11.08 20.29 20.78
C PRO A 326 -11.16 18.84 20.26
N VAL A 327 -11.63 18.67 19.03
CA VAL A 327 -11.70 17.36 18.37
C VAL A 327 -10.28 16.88 18.04
N ASN A 328 -9.97 15.63 18.34
CA ASN A 328 -8.67 15.03 18.05
C ASN A 328 -8.61 14.59 16.57
N PRO A 329 -7.79 15.19 15.69
CA PRO A 329 -7.71 14.82 14.27
C PRO A 329 -7.17 13.40 14.05
N GLY A 330 -6.60 12.76 15.07
CA GLY A 330 -6.08 11.40 15.03
C GLY A 330 -4.55 11.32 14.86
N PRO A 331 -4.01 10.09 14.76
CA PRO A 331 -2.57 9.83 14.65
C PRO A 331 -2.03 9.90 13.21
N LYS A 332 -2.90 10.00 12.20
CA LYS A 332 -2.57 10.09 10.78
C LYS A 332 -3.18 11.37 10.20
N PRO A 333 -2.48 12.11 9.31
CA PRO A 333 -3.04 13.29 8.67
C PRO A 333 -4.17 12.89 7.70
N LEU A 334 -5.32 13.55 7.83
CA LEU A 334 -6.45 13.41 6.92
C LEU A 334 -6.28 14.29 5.68
N PHE A 335 -6.87 13.86 4.56
CA PHE A 335 -6.89 14.58 3.29
C PHE A 335 -8.22 14.33 2.58
N PRO A 336 -8.69 15.24 1.70
CA PRO A 336 -9.80 14.95 0.80
C PRO A 336 -9.53 13.70 -0.04
N GLU A 337 -10.57 12.94 -0.37
CA GLU A 337 -10.44 11.69 -1.12
C GLU A 337 -11.10 11.78 -2.50
N ALA A 338 -10.33 11.48 -3.54
CA ALA A 338 -10.84 11.31 -4.90
C ALA A 338 -11.34 9.88 -5.12
N TYR A 339 -12.54 9.72 -5.67
CA TYR A 339 -13.04 8.41 -6.11
C TYR A 339 -12.27 7.95 -7.36
N PHE A 340 -11.59 6.81 -7.26
CA PHE A 340 -10.87 6.19 -8.37
C PHE A 340 -11.51 4.84 -8.73
N SER A 341 -11.67 4.58 -10.03
CA SER A 341 -12.10 3.29 -10.56
C SER A 341 -11.50 3.01 -11.93
N LEU A 342 -11.38 1.73 -12.26
CA LEU A 342 -10.94 1.19 -13.55
C LEU A 342 -12.09 0.64 -14.39
N PHE A 343 -13.22 0.31 -13.77
CA PHE A 343 -14.35 -0.41 -14.39
C PHE A 343 -15.70 0.32 -14.31
N ALA A 344 -15.84 1.38 -13.50
CA ALA A 344 -17.09 2.15 -13.42
C ALA A 344 -17.47 2.77 -14.79
N ASP A 345 -18.78 2.93 -14.98
CA ASP A 345 -19.44 3.64 -16.09
C ASP A 345 -19.02 3.22 -17.51
N GLN A 346 -18.51 1.99 -17.68
CA GLN A 346 -18.24 1.37 -18.98
C GLN A 346 -19.51 0.83 -19.67
N ASP A 347 -19.43 0.60 -20.99
CA ASP A 347 -20.48 -0.03 -21.82
C ASP A 347 -21.04 -1.37 -21.27
N ILE A 348 -20.28 -2.03 -20.40
CA ILE A 348 -20.63 -3.31 -19.77
C ILE A 348 -20.45 -3.14 -18.26
N GLU A 349 -21.58 -3.05 -17.56
CA GLU A 349 -21.68 -2.75 -16.13
C GLU A 349 -21.21 -3.94 -15.26
N THR A 350 -19.90 -4.18 -15.19
CA THR A 350 -19.32 -5.23 -14.34
C THR A 350 -19.18 -4.83 -12.87
N VAL A 351 -19.27 -3.53 -12.58
CA VAL A 351 -19.38 -2.92 -11.25
C VAL A 351 -20.56 -1.94 -11.25
N PRO A 352 -21.07 -1.49 -10.08
CA PRO A 352 -22.10 -0.47 -10.03
C PRO A 352 -21.62 0.86 -10.62
N LYS A 353 -22.57 1.65 -11.11
CA LYS A 353 -22.30 3.00 -11.65
C LYS A 353 -21.89 3.96 -10.56
N THR A 354 -21.23 5.06 -10.92
CA THR A 354 -20.97 6.17 -9.97
C THR A 354 -22.25 6.74 -9.36
N THR A 355 -23.40 6.66 -10.07
CA THR A 355 -24.71 7.09 -9.55
C THR A 355 -25.36 6.15 -8.52
N ASP A 356 -24.82 4.93 -8.35
CA ASP A 356 -25.37 3.87 -7.49
C ASP A 356 -24.59 3.80 -6.16
N VAL A 357 -25.30 3.89 -5.03
CA VAL A 357 -24.71 3.87 -3.69
C VAL A 357 -23.92 2.58 -3.38
N ALA A 358 -24.24 1.47 -4.07
CA ALA A 358 -23.49 0.22 -3.97
C ALA A 358 -22.03 0.36 -4.42
N ALA A 359 -21.71 1.29 -5.34
CA ALA A 359 -20.33 1.56 -5.75
C ALA A 359 -19.45 2.04 -4.58
N SER A 360 -20.03 2.82 -3.67
CA SER A 360 -19.34 3.37 -2.51
C SER A 360 -19.41 2.44 -1.30
N LEU A 361 -20.58 1.88 -0.98
CA LEU A 361 -20.74 0.99 0.18
C LEU A 361 -19.92 -0.30 0.08
N ILE A 362 -19.90 -0.92 -1.11
CA ILE A 362 -19.13 -2.15 -1.32
C ILE A 362 -17.63 -1.84 -1.31
N ARG A 363 -17.20 -0.72 -1.93
CA ARG A 363 -15.81 -0.27 -1.91
C ARG A 363 -15.34 0.03 -0.49
N ASP A 364 -16.12 0.75 0.31
CA ASP A 364 -15.74 1.16 1.66
C ASP A 364 -15.50 -0.04 2.58
N ALA A 365 -16.40 -1.02 2.60
CA ALA A 365 -16.19 -2.25 3.37
C ALA A 365 -15.03 -3.13 2.84
N VAL A 366 -14.76 -3.10 1.53
CA VAL A 366 -13.56 -3.73 0.94
C VAL A 366 -12.29 -3.04 1.43
N VAL A 367 -12.24 -1.71 1.39
CA VAL A 367 -11.10 -0.90 1.83
C VAL A 367 -10.85 -1.08 3.32
N ASP A 368 -11.89 -0.98 4.15
CA ASP A 368 -11.82 -1.25 5.59
C ASP A 368 -11.21 -2.65 5.85
N THR A 369 -11.65 -3.69 5.12
CA THR A 369 -11.13 -5.06 5.28
C THR A 369 -9.69 -5.22 4.76
N ILE A 370 -9.29 -4.45 3.73
CA ILE A 370 -7.91 -4.45 3.22
C ILE A 370 -6.96 -3.80 4.21
N ASP A 371 -7.36 -2.69 4.82
CA ASP A 371 -6.48 -1.85 5.63
C ASP A 371 -6.45 -2.29 7.11
N GLN A 372 -7.57 -2.77 7.69
CA GLN A 372 -7.59 -3.29 9.07
C GLN A 372 -6.91 -4.66 9.23
N MET A 373 -6.74 -5.43 8.16
CA MET A 373 -6.13 -6.77 8.18
C MET A 373 -4.81 -6.86 7.39
N ASP A 374 -4.08 -5.75 7.22
CA ASP A 374 -2.86 -5.70 6.40
C ASP A 374 -1.77 -6.72 6.79
N PHE A 375 -1.71 -7.03 8.10
CA PHE A 375 -0.86 -8.05 8.69
C PHE A 375 -1.11 -9.47 8.15
N ASN A 376 -2.26 -9.75 7.53
CA ASN A 376 -2.63 -11.09 7.06
C ASN A 376 -3.31 -11.11 5.67
N ARG A 377 -2.53 -10.73 4.65
CA ARG A 377 -2.91 -10.82 3.22
C ARG A 377 -3.53 -12.15 2.78
N GLU A 378 -3.25 -13.28 3.46
CA GLU A 378 -3.79 -14.59 3.09
C GLU A 378 -5.23 -14.81 3.56
N VAL A 379 -5.65 -14.11 4.61
CA VAL A 379 -7.04 -14.06 5.07
C VAL A 379 -7.79 -13.00 4.27
N VAL A 380 -7.21 -11.81 4.06
CA VAL A 380 -7.79 -10.75 3.20
C VAL A 380 -8.08 -11.29 1.79
N ALA A 381 -7.12 -11.93 1.13
CA ALA A 381 -7.32 -12.48 -0.21
C ALA A 381 -8.45 -13.52 -0.29
N LYS A 382 -8.76 -14.23 0.82
CA LYS A 382 -9.92 -15.14 0.89
C LYS A 382 -11.21 -14.34 1.05
N PHE A 383 -11.30 -13.43 2.02
CA PHE A 383 -12.49 -12.60 2.23
C PHE A 383 -12.86 -11.76 1.00
N LEU A 384 -11.89 -11.27 0.24
CA LEU A 384 -12.13 -10.58 -1.03
C LEU A 384 -12.64 -11.54 -2.12
N VAL A 385 -12.06 -12.74 -2.25
CA VAL A 385 -12.57 -13.76 -3.19
C VAL A 385 -13.96 -14.28 -2.77
N ASP A 386 -14.29 -14.22 -1.49
CA ASP A 386 -15.57 -14.61 -0.88
C ASP A 386 -16.55 -13.46 -0.67
N ILE A 387 -16.28 -12.27 -1.23
CA ILE A 387 -17.08 -11.05 -0.99
C ILE A 387 -18.58 -11.23 -1.26
N ASP A 388 -18.95 -12.02 -2.27
CA ASP A 388 -20.34 -12.26 -2.66
C ASP A 388 -21.18 -13.01 -1.61
N ASN A 389 -20.54 -13.63 -0.61
CA ASN A 389 -21.23 -14.24 0.53
C ASN A 389 -21.73 -13.20 1.55
N TYR A 390 -21.17 -11.98 1.56
CA TYR A 390 -21.41 -10.96 2.60
C TYR A 390 -22.40 -9.86 2.18
N TRP A 391 -22.97 -9.94 0.98
CA TRP A 391 -23.97 -8.99 0.47
C TRP A 391 -25.26 -9.72 0.07
N SER A 392 -26.34 -8.97 -0.17
CA SER A 392 -27.65 -9.54 -0.52
C SER A 392 -27.60 -10.44 -1.76
N GLN A 393 -28.37 -11.53 -1.73
CA GLN A 393 -28.42 -12.49 -2.84
C GLN A 393 -28.92 -11.81 -4.12
N GLY A 394 -28.13 -11.91 -5.20
CA GLY A 394 -28.36 -11.20 -6.46
C GLY A 394 -27.38 -10.05 -6.73
N THR A 395 -26.75 -9.48 -5.69
CA THR A 395 -25.75 -8.39 -5.82
C THR A 395 -24.63 -8.74 -6.81
N PHE A 396 -24.18 -10.00 -6.82
CA PHE A 396 -23.11 -10.48 -7.68
C PHE A 396 -23.54 -11.65 -8.57
N ALA A 397 -23.02 -11.65 -9.79
CA ALA A 397 -23.05 -12.79 -10.69
C ALA A 397 -22.08 -13.87 -10.21
N LYS A 398 -22.29 -15.11 -10.67
CA LYS A 398 -21.43 -16.25 -10.30
C LYS A 398 -19.95 -15.97 -10.62
N ARG A 399 -19.10 -16.01 -9.58
CA ARG A 399 -17.64 -15.78 -9.65
C ARG A 399 -16.98 -16.49 -10.84
N GLY A 400 -16.06 -15.82 -11.52
CA GLY A 400 -15.30 -16.41 -12.63
C GLY A 400 -16.11 -16.61 -13.91
N ILE A 401 -17.30 -16.01 -14.03
CA ILE A 401 -18.02 -15.94 -15.30
C ILE A 401 -17.19 -15.16 -16.33
N ALA A 402 -16.89 -15.81 -17.46
CA ALA A 402 -16.16 -15.21 -18.58
C ALA A 402 -16.87 -13.94 -19.07
N PHE A 403 -16.09 -12.90 -19.37
CA PHE A 403 -16.59 -11.55 -19.69
C PHE A 403 -17.58 -11.54 -20.86
N ASP A 404 -17.38 -12.37 -21.88
CA ASP A 404 -18.28 -12.47 -23.03
C ASP A 404 -19.63 -13.10 -22.64
N LYS A 405 -19.62 -14.12 -21.77
CA LYS A 405 -20.85 -14.74 -21.22
C LYS A 405 -21.57 -13.85 -20.21
N PHE A 406 -20.84 -12.96 -19.54
CA PHE A 406 -21.44 -11.94 -18.68
C PHE A 406 -22.26 -10.94 -19.50
N ARG A 407 -21.72 -10.51 -20.66
CA ARG A 407 -22.41 -9.63 -21.62
C ARG A 407 -23.75 -10.21 -22.11
N GLU A 408 -23.85 -11.54 -22.21
CA GLU A 408 -25.06 -12.26 -22.64
C GLU A 408 -26.19 -12.26 -21.57
N LEU A 409 -25.94 -11.89 -20.31
CA LEU A 409 -26.93 -11.99 -19.22
C LEU A 409 -28.02 -10.90 -19.22
N GLY A 410 -27.83 -9.80 -19.96
CA GLY A 410 -28.91 -8.87 -20.33
C GLY A 410 -29.57 -8.10 -19.17
N GLY A 411 -28.80 -7.29 -18.44
CA GLY A 411 -29.33 -6.17 -17.64
C GLY A 411 -30.11 -6.51 -16.36
N LYS A 412 -30.28 -7.79 -16.00
CA LYS A 412 -30.70 -8.19 -14.66
C LYS A 412 -29.50 -8.04 -13.73
N VAL A 413 -29.43 -6.89 -13.06
CA VAL A 413 -28.24 -6.40 -12.33
C VAL A 413 -27.69 -7.46 -11.38
N ALA A 414 -26.44 -7.84 -11.63
CA ALA A 414 -25.62 -8.72 -10.82
C ALA A 414 -24.16 -8.49 -11.23
N TRP A 415 -23.33 -7.91 -10.36
CA TRP A 415 -21.99 -7.44 -10.71
C TRP A 415 -20.92 -8.54 -10.66
N LYS A 416 -19.73 -8.28 -11.20
CA LYS A 416 -18.58 -9.20 -11.10
C LYS A 416 -17.79 -8.90 -9.84
N SER A 417 -17.84 -9.79 -8.85
CA SER A 417 -17.09 -9.64 -7.60
C SER A 417 -15.58 -9.56 -7.82
N GLU A 418 -15.03 -10.30 -8.80
CA GLU A 418 -13.61 -10.21 -9.16
C GLU A 418 -13.19 -8.86 -9.79
N ASP A 419 -14.13 -8.08 -10.33
CA ASP A 419 -13.86 -6.76 -10.89
C ASP A 419 -13.87 -5.72 -9.76
N MET A 420 -14.91 -5.74 -8.92
CA MET A 420 -15.01 -4.90 -7.71
C MET A 420 -13.76 -5.01 -6.82
N VAL A 421 -13.28 -6.23 -6.58
CA VAL A 421 -12.09 -6.50 -5.75
C VAL A 421 -10.83 -5.90 -6.36
N ILE A 422 -10.61 -6.08 -7.67
CA ILE A 422 -9.45 -5.52 -8.35
C ILE A 422 -9.52 -3.99 -8.37
N ASP A 423 -10.69 -3.42 -8.67
CA ASP A 423 -10.93 -1.99 -8.69
C ASP A 423 -10.64 -1.32 -7.34
N ALA A 424 -11.13 -1.92 -6.25
CA ALA A 424 -10.91 -1.42 -4.90
C ALA A 424 -9.42 -1.46 -4.48
N ILE A 425 -8.71 -2.57 -4.74
CA ILE A 425 -7.26 -2.65 -4.44
C ILE A 425 -6.47 -1.62 -5.26
N PHE A 426 -6.82 -1.41 -6.54
CA PHE A 426 -6.19 -0.36 -7.35
C PHE A 426 -6.52 1.05 -6.84
N SER A 427 -7.73 1.31 -6.32
CA SER A 427 -8.07 2.61 -5.74
C SER A 427 -7.23 2.95 -4.50
N GLN A 428 -6.78 1.97 -3.71
CA GLN A 428 -5.84 2.21 -2.62
C GLN A 428 -4.38 2.30 -3.08
N LEU A 429 -3.94 1.40 -3.98
CA LEU A 429 -2.61 1.46 -4.59
C LEU A 429 -2.34 2.82 -5.29
N LEU A 430 -3.36 3.39 -5.91
CA LEU A 430 -3.33 4.63 -6.66
C LEU A 430 -3.98 5.82 -5.91
N LYS A 431 -4.17 5.71 -4.59
CA LYS A 431 -4.73 6.80 -3.76
C LYS A 431 -3.79 8.01 -3.69
N LEU A 432 -4.28 9.19 -4.05
CA LEU A 432 -3.59 10.45 -3.84
C LEU A 432 -4.12 11.14 -2.56
N PRO A 433 -3.27 11.84 -1.78
CA PRO A 433 -1.84 12.05 -2.02
C PRO A 433 -0.97 10.81 -1.76
N SER A 434 -1.35 9.96 -0.81
CA SER A 434 -0.60 8.74 -0.44
C SER A 434 -1.53 7.55 -0.18
N PRO A 435 -1.09 6.31 -0.47
CA PRO A 435 -1.75 5.10 0.01
C PRO A 435 -1.63 4.98 1.53
N GLU A 436 -2.59 4.29 2.14
CA GLU A 436 -2.63 4.06 3.59
C GLU A 436 -1.53 3.09 4.05
N HIS A 437 -1.26 2.05 3.25
CA HIS A 437 -0.23 1.04 3.53
C HIS A 437 0.92 1.09 2.50
N LYS A 438 2.06 0.47 2.85
CA LYS A 438 3.24 0.39 1.96
C LYS A 438 2.86 -0.34 0.66
N LEU A 439 3.14 0.25 -0.50
CA LEU A 439 2.82 -0.27 -1.85
C LEU A 439 2.95 -1.79 -1.99
N VAL A 440 4.07 -2.36 -1.52
CA VAL A 440 4.36 -3.81 -1.54
C VAL A 440 3.27 -4.71 -0.92
N TYR A 441 2.49 -4.21 0.05
CA TYR A 441 1.32 -4.90 0.59
C TYR A 441 0.31 -5.19 -0.53
N TYR A 442 -0.20 -4.14 -1.20
CA TYR A 442 -1.15 -4.24 -2.30
C TYR A 442 -0.60 -5.08 -3.48
N HIS A 443 0.70 -4.96 -3.81
CA HIS A 443 1.34 -5.83 -4.83
C HIS A 443 1.23 -7.31 -4.44
N SER A 444 1.46 -7.62 -3.17
CA SER A 444 1.42 -9.00 -2.64
C SER A 444 -0.01 -9.50 -2.41
N LEU A 445 -0.97 -8.62 -2.12
CA LEU A 445 -2.39 -8.93 -1.99
C LEU A 445 -2.97 -9.33 -3.35
N ILE A 446 -2.74 -8.54 -4.42
CA ILE A 446 -3.15 -8.91 -5.79
C ILE A 446 -2.52 -10.26 -6.18
N THR A 447 -1.23 -10.44 -5.89
CA THR A 447 -0.52 -11.70 -6.14
C THR A 447 -1.12 -12.89 -5.36
N GLN A 448 -1.63 -12.67 -4.15
CA GLN A 448 -2.30 -13.70 -3.35
C GLN A 448 -3.71 -13.98 -3.86
N SER A 449 -4.51 -12.97 -4.23
CA SER A 449 -5.82 -13.15 -4.85
C SER A 449 -5.73 -13.92 -6.17
N CYS A 450 -4.70 -13.66 -6.99
CA CYS A 450 -4.36 -14.45 -8.18
C CYS A 450 -4.04 -15.93 -7.86
N LYS A 451 -3.50 -16.25 -6.68
CA LYS A 451 -3.25 -17.64 -6.24
C LYS A 451 -4.50 -18.32 -5.69
N VAL A 452 -5.38 -17.58 -5.01
CA VAL A 452 -6.63 -18.10 -4.44
C VAL A 452 -7.68 -18.37 -5.53
N ALA A 453 -7.85 -17.45 -6.49
CA ALA A 453 -8.88 -17.56 -7.55
C ALA A 453 -8.36 -17.15 -8.95
N PRO A 454 -7.33 -17.85 -9.50
CA PRO A 454 -6.69 -17.48 -10.77
C PRO A 454 -7.65 -17.31 -11.95
N ALA A 455 -8.66 -18.20 -12.06
CA ALA A 455 -9.62 -18.20 -13.16
C ALA A 455 -10.59 -17.00 -13.16
N ALA A 456 -10.76 -16.31 -12.03
CA ALA A 456 -11.59 -15.11 -11.91
C ALA A 456 -10.75 -13.83 -11.87
N ILE A 457 -9.72 -13.82 -11.01
CA ILE A 457 -8.92 -12.61 -10.74
C ILE A 457 -7.99 -12.26 -11.91
N ALA A 458 -7.30 -13.24 -12.54
CA ALA A 458 -6.33 -12.92 -13.59
C ALA A 458 -6.97 -12.32 -14.87
N PRO A 459 -8.15 -12.79 -15.35
CA PRO A 459 -8.86 -12.11 -16.44
C PRO A 459 -9.32 -10.69 -16.10
N SER A 460 -9.70 -10.42 -14.84
CA SER A 460 -10.03 -9.07 -14.35
C SER A 460 -8.80 -8.16 -14.34
N LEU A 461 -7.71 -8.64 -13.76
CA LEU A 461 -6.42 -7.95 -13.71
C LEU A 461 -5.87 -7.62 -15.12
N GLY A 462 -6.03 -8.54 -16.07
CA GLY A 462 -5.69 -8.30 -17.47
C GLY A 462 -6.51 -7.18 -18.14
N ARG A 463 -7.71 -6.84 -17.66
CA ARG A 463 -8.47 -5.66 -18.11
C ARG A 463 -8.00 -4.40 -17.39
N ALA A 464 -7.72 -4.48 -16.09
CA ALA A 464 -7.13 -3.38 -15.31
C ALA A 464 -5.83 -2.85 -15.93
N ILE A 465 -4.87 -3.74 -16.24
CA ILE A 465 -3.59 -3.38 -16.88
C ILE A 465 -3.82 -2.63 -18.20
N ARG A 466 -4.78 -3.07 -19.03
CA ARG A 466 -5.12 -2.42 -20.31
C ARG A 466 -5.88 -1.11 -20.14
N CYS A 467 -6.56 -0.88 -19.02
CA CYS A 467 -7.18 0.40 -18.71
C CYS A 467 -6.11 1.43 -18.31
N LEU A 468 -5.19 1.03 -17.42
CA LEU A 468 -4.05 1.84 -16.99
C LEU A 468 -3.11 2.16 -18.16
N TYR A 469 -2.71 1.17 -18.96
CA TYR A 469 -1.82 1.38 -20.11
C TYR A 469 -2.40 2.34 -21.18
N ARG A 470 -3.71 2.26 -21.44
CA ARG A 470 -4.39 3.17 -22.38
C ARG A 470 -4.48 4.62 -21.90
N SER A 471 -4.31 4.88 -20.61
CA SER A 471 -4.43 6.23 -20.01
C SER A 471 -3.09 6.85 -19.60
N LEU A 472 -1.94 6.20 -19.90
CA LEU A 472 -0.60 6.69 -19.56
C LEU A 472 -0.30 8.11 -20.07
N HIS A 473 -0.90 8.54 -21.19
CA HIS A 473 -0.74 9.87 -21.78
C HIS A 473 -1.49 10.98 -21.04
N ILE A 474 -2.40 10.63 -20.13
CA ILE A 474 -3.19 11.58 -19.30
C ILE A 474 -3.19 11.26 -17.80
N MET A 475 -2.64 10.14 -17.34
CA MET A 475 -2.56 9.78 -15.91
C MET A 475 -1.52 10.62 -15.15
N ASP A 476 -1.81 10.92 -13.87
CA ASP A 476 -0.86 11.55 -12.96
C ASP A 476 0.47 10.77 -12.89
N LEU A 477 1.59 11.49 -12.92
CA LEU A 477 2.93 10.90 -13.02
C LEU A 477 3.31 10.03 -11.83
N GLU A 478 2.83 10.35 -10.62
CA GLU A 478 3.07 9.51 -9.46
C GLU A 478 2.29 8.19 -9.56
N LEU A 479 1.07 8.23 -10.11
CA LEU A 479 0.27 7.04 -10.36
C LEU A 479 0.85 6.16 -11.48
N VAL A 480 1.39 6.77 -12.55
CA VAL A 480 2.16 6.05 -13.59
C VAL A 480 3.36 5.32 -12.97
N ASN A 481 4.10 5.94 -12.05
CA ASN A 481 5.25 5.30 -11.40
C ASN A 481 4.83 4.20 -10.41
N ARG A 482 3.74 4.38 -9.66
CA ARG A 482 3.20 3.30 -8.81
C ARG A 482 2.68 2.12 -9.63
N PHE A 483 2.04 2.37 -10.78
CA PHE A 483 1.64 1.34 -11.73
C PHE A 483 2.85 0.60 -12.33
N LEU A 484 3.94 1.32 -12.65
CA LEU A 484 5.20 0.74 -13.13
C LEU A 484 5.86 -0.20 -12.09
N ASP A 485 6.04 0.27 -10.86
CA ASP A 485 6.61 -0.52 -9.76
C ASP A 485 5.72 -1.71 -9.37
N TRP A 486 4.40 -1.55 -9.47
CA TRP A 486 3.45 -2.65 -9.31
C TRP A 486 3.55 -3.67 -10.45
N PHE A 487 3.56 -3.22 -11.70
CA PHE A 487 3.52 -4.07 -12.89
C PHE A 487 4.76 -4.98 -12.96
N SER A 488 5.95 -4.41 -12.81
CA SER A 488 7.22 -5.17 -12.77
C SER A 488 7.30 -6.13 -11.56
N HIS A 489 6.94 -5.67 -10.36
CA HIS A 489 6.89 -6.59 -9.20
C HIS A 489 5.85 -7.70 -9.37
N HIS A 490 4.73 -7.45 -10.07
CA HIS A 490 3.77 -8.49 -10.42
C HIS A 490 4.34 -9.47 -11.45
N LEU A 491 4.89 -9.00 -12.57
CA LEU A 491 5.45 -9.86 -13.61
C LEU A 491 6.60 -10.75 -13.10
N SER A 492 7.51 -10.22 -12.27
CA SER A 492 8.58 -11.03 -11.66
C SER A 492 8.07 -12.18 -10.77
N ASN A 493 6.86 -12.06 -10.19
CA ASN A 493 6.17 -13.14 -9.46
C ASN A 493 5.45 -14.16 -10.39
N PHE A 494 5.26 -13.83 -11.67
CA PHE A 494 4.60 -14.65 -12.69
C PHE A 494 5.52 -14.92 -13.90
N GLU A 495 6.78 -15.25 -13.62
CA GLU A 495 7.81 -15.65 -14.58
C GLU A 495 8.14 -14.61 -15.68
N PHE A 496 7.93 -13.32 -15.41
CA PHE A 496 8.18 -12.20 -16.34
C PHE A 496 7.29 -12.27 -17.61
N ARG A 497 6.13 -12.96 -17.52
CA ARG A 497 5.23 -13.22 -18.65
C ARG A 497 4.12 -12.17 -18.76
N TRP A 498 4.24 -11.29 -19.75
CA TRP A 498 3.15 -10.43 -20.24
C TRP A 498 2.91 -10.66 -21.73
N ARG A 499 1.73 -10.27 -22.24
CA ARG A 499 1.45 -10.27 -23.69
C ARG A 499 2.00 -9.01 -24.35
N TRP A 500 3.33 -8.87 -24.29
CA TRP A 500 4.11 -7.76 -24.87
C TRP A 500 3.81 -7.47 -26.35
N THR A 501 3.32 -8.48 -27.10
CA THR A 501 2.87 -8.31 -28.49
C THR A 501 1.69 -7.35 -28.66
N GLU A 502 0.96 -7.01 -27.60
CA GLU A 502 -0.08 -5.95 -27.62
C GLU A 502 0.49 -4.53 -27.67
N TRP A 503 1.80 -4.34 -27.45
CA TRP A 503 2.44 -3.01 -27.32
C TRP A 503 3.50 -2.74 -28.41
N LEU A 504 3.55 -3.55 -29.47
CA LEU A 504 4.56 -3.43 -30.53
C LEU A 504 4.41 -2.17 -31.38
N GLU A 505 3.18 -1.75 -31.69
CA GLU A 505 2.92 -0.54 -32.50
C GLU A 505 3.44 0.73 -31.80
N ASP A 506 3.39 0.75 -30.46
CA ASP A 506 3.87 1.86 -29.63
C ASP A 506 5.41 1.98 -29.59
N LEU A 507 6.16 1.00 -30.11
CA LEU A 507 7.62 1.07 -30.25
C LEU A 507 8.06 2.10 -31.30
N HIS A 508 7.22 2.42 -32.28
CA HIS A 508 7.53 3.40 -33.33
C HIS A 508 7.40 4.86 -32.87
N LEU A 509 6.88 5.11 -31.67
CA LEU A 509 6.70 6.44 -31.10
C LEU A 509 8.06 7.06 -30.69
N SER A 510 8.05 8.38 -30.43
CA SER A 510 9.19 9.04 -29.77
C SER A 510 9.39 8.50 -28.35
N ASN A 511 10.63 8.46 -27.86
CA ASN A 511 10.91 8.15 -26.45
C ASN A 511 10.20 9.14 -25.50
N LEU A 512 9.94 10.36 -25.97
CA LEU A 512 9.17 11.38 -25.25
C LEU A 512 7.69 11.02 -25.06
N HIS A 513 7.18 10.01 -25.76
CA HIS A 513 5.78 9.61 -25.64
C HIS A 513 5.55 8.72 -24.39
N PRO A 514 4.60 9.05 -23.49
CA PRO A 514 4.42 8.36 -22.21
C PRO A 514 4.31 6.84 -22.27
N LYS A 515 3.66 6.27 -23.30
CA LYS A 515 3.62 4.81 -23.49
C LYS A 515 5.00 4.18 -23.72
N LYS A 516 5.86 4.81 -24.54
CA LYS A 516 7.18 4.26 -24.89
C LYS A 516 8.18 4.48 -23.76
N ALA A 517 8.11 5.63 -23.09
CA ALA A 517 8.79 5.85 -21.82
C ALA A 517 8.42 4.76 -20.78
N PHE A 518 7.14 4.41 -20.67
CA PHE A 518 6.68 3.31 -19.79
C PHE A 518 7.23 1.93 -20.22
N ILE A 519 7.28 1.59 -21.51
CA ILE A 519 7.89 0.33 -21.98
C ILE A 519 9.37 0.28 -21.59
N ILE A 520 10.15 1.33 -21.88
CA ILE A 520 11.58 1.41 -21.56
C ILE A 520 11.78 1.28 -20.03
N ALA A 521 10.99 2.01 -19.25
CA ALA A 521 11.04 1.96 -17.79
C ALA A 521 10.65 0.59 -17.22
N ALA A 522 9.67 -0.10 -17.82
CA ALA A 522 9.26 -1.44 -17.42
C ALA A 522 10.39 -2.46 -17.68
N LEU A 523 11.06 -2.38 -18.83
CA LEU A 523 12.22 -3.24 -19.13
C LEU A 523 13.37 -3.01 -18.14
N ASP A 524 13.71 -1.77 -17.81
CA ASP A 524 14.70 -1.45 -16.76
C ASP A 524 14.29 -2.07 -15.40
N LYS A 525 13.05 -1.85 -14.93
CA LYS A 525 12.58 -2.41 -13.65
C LYS A 525 12.59 -3.94 -13.64
N GLU A 526 12.19 -4.60 -14.72
CA GLU A 526 12.26 -6.06 -14.88
C GLU A 526 13.71 -6.56 -14.88
N ILE A 527 14.64 -5.81 -15.48
CA ILE A 527 16.09 -6.13 -15.46
C ILE A 527 16.65 -6.00 -14.05
N ARG A 528 16.29 -4.95 -13.29
CA ARG A 528 16.66 -4.78 -11.88
C ARG A 528 16.11 -5.92 -10.99
N LEU A 529 15.01 -6.56 -11.39
CA LEU A 529 14.40 -7.72 -10.72
C LEU A 529 14.94 -9.08 -11.24
N SER A 530 15.80 -9.09 -12.26
CA SER A 530 16.47 -10.29 -12.76
C SER A 530 17.84 -9.97 -13.39
N PHE A 531 17.96 -10.01 -14.72
CA PHE A 531 19.16 -9.68 -15.50
C PHE A 531 18.81 -9.63 -16.99
N ALA A 532 19.49 -8.78 -17.77
CA ALA A 532 19.10 -8.43 -19.15
C ALA A 532 18.88 -9.62 -20.07
N LYS A 533 19.82 -10.56 -20.12
CA LYS A 533 19.73 -11.80 -20.94
C LYS A 533 18.47 -12.63 -20.68
N ARG A 534 17.92 -12.63 -19.46
CA ARG A 534 16.64 -13.31 -19.15
C ARG A 534 15.44 -12.48 -19.59
N ILE A 535 15.44 -11.17 -19.34
CA ILE A 535 14.34 -10.29 -19.77
C ILE A 535 14.23 -10.23 -21.31
N ARG A 536 15.37 -10.24 -22.01
CA ARG A 536 15.43 -10.39 -23.47
C ARG A 536 14.69 -11.65 -23.93
N SER A 537 14.86 -12.78 -23.22
CA SER A 537 14.16 -14.04 -23.54
C SER A 537 12.66 -14.08 -23.19
N THR A 538 12.10 -13.05 -22.55
CA THR A 538 10.67 -12.98 -22.19
C THR A 538 9.89 -11.92 -22.98
N VAL A 539 10.54 -11.22 -23.93
CA VAL A 539 9.92 -10.21 -24.82
C VAL A 539 10.06 -10.61 -26.30
N PRO A 540 9.31 -9.98 -27.23
CA PRO A 540 9.48 -10.19 -28.67
C PRO A 540 10.81 -9.62 -29.18
N GLU A 541 11.30 -10.13 -30.31
CA GLU A 541 12.58 -9.72 -30.91
C GLU A 541 12.62 -8.21 -31.24
N ASP A 542 11.48 -7.62 -31.62
CA ASP A 542 11.32 -6.18 -31.88
C ASP A 542 11.64 -5.30 -30.66
N MET A 543 11.54 -5.85 -29.43
CA MET A 543 11.88 -5.15 -28.19
C MET A 543 13.36 -5.33 -27.78
N HIS A 544 14.11 -6.24 -28.41
CA HIS A 544 15.53 -6.45 -28.09
C HIS A 544 16.39 -5.17 -28.18
N PRO A 545 16.20 -4.25 -29.15
CA PRO A 545 16.98 -3.00 -29.22
C PRO A 545 16.78 -2.04 -28.04
N LEU A 546 15.73 -2.23 -27.21
CA LEU A 546 15.53 -1.44 -25.99
C LEU A 546 16.34 -1.95 -24.79
N ILE A 547 16.98 -3.12 -24.90
CA ILE A 547 17.82 -3.71 -23.86
C ILE A 547 19.28 -3.67 -24.34
N PRO A 548 20.15 -2.79 -23.79
CA PRO A 548 21.53 -2.63 -24.23
C PRO A 548 22.30 -3.96 -24.28
N GLU A 549 22.89 -4.28 -25.44
CA GLU A 549 23.51 -5.59 -25.71
C GLU A 549 24.66 -5.93 -24.74
N ARG A 550 25.41 -4.91 -24.27
CA ARG A 550 26.50 -5.08 -23.30
C ARG A 550 26.07 -5.67 -21.94
N LEU A 551 24.77 -5.75 -21.65
CA LEU A 551 24.22 -6.29 -20.42
C LEU A 551 23.94 -7.81 -20.49
N ASP A 552 24.11 -8.42 -21.67
CA ASP A 552 23.98 -9.87 -21.85
C ASP A 552 25.25 -10.64 -21.43
N GLU A 553 26.34 -9.92 -21.18
CA GLU A 553 27.58 -10.39 -20.57
C GLU A 553 27.75 -9.83 -19.15
N ASP A 554 28.32 -10.61 -18.23
CA ASP A 554 28.57 -10.21 -16.83
C ASP A 554 29.84 -9.35 -16.69
N ASN A 555 29.91 -8.29 -17.51
CA ASN A 555 31.03 -7.35 -17.58
C ASN A 555 30.71 -6.08 -16.80
N SER A 556 31.71 -5.53 -16.11
CA SER A 556 31.62 -4.18 -15.53
C SER A 556 31.47 -3.11 -16.62
N PRO A 557 30.79 -1.97 -16.34
CA PRO A 557 30.72 -0.87 -17.30
C PRO A 557 32.09 -0.33 -17.74
N ASP A 558 32.10 0.24 -18.94
CA ASP A 558 33.31 0.77 -19.58
C ASP A 558 33.95 1.89 -18.74
N PHE A 559 35.26 1.77 -18.50
CA PHE A 559 36.01 2.80 -17.80
C PHE A 559 36.59 3.76 -18.83
N LYS A 560 35.95 4.93 -19.03
CA LYS A 560 36.33 5.90 -20.08
C LYS A 560 37.83 6.19 -20.19
N TYR A 561 38.56 6.24 -19.08
CA TYR A 561 40.01 6.47 -19.05
C TYR A 561 40.87 5.28 -19.54
N GLU A 562 40.30 4.11 -19.86
CA GLU A 562 40.96 3.07 -20.66
C GLU A 562 41.14 3.51 -22.13
N ASN A 563 40.34 4.47 -22.65
CA ASN A 563 40.61 5.14 -23.93
C ASN A 563 41.65 6.27 -23.76
N PRO A 564 42.82 6.21 -24.44
CA PRO A 564 43.85 7.26 -24.38
C PRO A 564 43.42 8.64 -24.89
N GLU A 565 42.36 8.74 -25.69
CA GLU A 565 41.81 10.00 -26.19
C GLU A 565 41.02 10.77 -25.13
N THR A 566 40.64 10.11 -24.03
CA THR A 566 39.91 10.76 -22.93
C THR A 566 40.83 11.72 -22.18
N PRO A 567 40.42 12.99 -21.93
CA PRO A 567 41.20 13.91 -21.11
C PRO A 567 41.58 13.29 -19.77
N PHE A 568 42.84 13.48 -19.36
CA PHE A 568 43.41 12.94 -18.10
C PHE A 568 43.42 11.41 -17.99
N ALA A 569 43.35 10.65 -19.10
CA ALA A 569 43.35 9.18 -19.09
C ALA A 569 44.49 8.54 -18.29
N ALA A 570 45.73 9.06 -18.40
CA ALA A 570 46.87 8.54 -17.66
C ALA A 570 46.71 8.71 -16.13
N GLU A 571 46.25 9.88 -15.70
CA GLU A 571 45.93 10.16 -14.30
C GLU A 571 44.75 9.30 -13.80
N GLY A 572 43.68 9.15 -14.59
CA GLY A 572 42.51 8.32 -14.24
C GLY A 572 42.86 6.84 -14.06
N GLN A 573 43.71 6.28 -14.93
CA GLN A 573 44.26 4.94 -14.76
C GLN A 573 45.16 4.84 -13.50
N THR A 574 45.96 5.88 -13.22
CA THR A 574 46.83 5.94 -12.04
C THR A 574 46.02 5.95 -10.74
N LEU A 575 44.96 6.77 -10.66
CA LEU A 575 44.03 6.80 -9.52
C LEU A 575 43.35 5.43 -9.29
N LEU A 576 42.92 4.74 -10.36
CA LEU A 576 42.36 3.39 -10.26
C LEU A 576 43.37 2.39 -9.68
N VAL A 577 44.66 2.48 -10.05
CA VAL A 577 45.72 1.64 -9.49
C VAL A 577 46.03 1.99 -8.04
N GLN A 578 46.05 3.29 -7.69
CA GLN A 578 46.28 3.76 -6.31
C GLN A 578 45.16 3.33 -5.36
N LEU A 579 43.89 3.55 -5.73
CA LEU A 579 42.72 3.11 -4.96
C LEU A 579 42.68 1.58 -4.79
N ARG A 580 43.07 0.82 -5.83
CA ARG A 580 43.17 -0.65 -5.78
C ARG A 580 44.28 -1.12 -4.84
N LYS A 581 45.43 -0.44 -4.82
CA LYS A 581 46.58 -0.75 -3.96
C LYS A 581 46.46 -0.23 -2.53
N LYS A 582 45.51 0.68 -2.25
CA LYS A 582 45.44 1.48 -1.01
C LYS A 582 46.71 2.31 -0.81
N ALA A 583 47.06 3.11 -1.83
CA ALA A 583 48.12 4.12 -1.72
C ALA A 583 47.80 5.15 -0.63
N SER A 584 48.78 5.96 -0.24
CA SER A 584 48.59 7.02 0.76
C SER A 584 47.71 8.16 0.23
N ALA A 585 47.24 9.01 1.15
CA ALA A 585 46.57 10.25 0.79
C ALA A 585 47.50 11.16 -0.05
N ASP A 586 48.80 11.19 0.28
CA ASP A 586 49.79 12.01 -0.40
C ASP A 586 50.05 11.53 -1.84
N ASP A 587 50.25 10.23 -2.07
CA ASP A 587 50.39 9.64 -3.42
C ASP A 587 49.17 10.00 -4.31
N THR A 588 47.98 9.94 -3.71
CA THR A 588 46.71 10.20 -4.39
C THR A 588 46.53 11.69 -4.66
N GLN A 589 46.96 12.55 -3.72
CA GLN A 589 46.97 14.01 -3.88
C GLN A 589 47.95 14.46 -4.97
N GLU A 590 49.12 13.84 -5.10
CA GLU A 590 50.09 14.16 -6.16
C GLU A 590 49.52 13.88 -7.55
N THR A 591 48.80 12.76 -7.72
CA THR A 591 48.10 12.46 -8.99
C THR A 591 46.95 13.43 -9.25
N ILE A 592 46.23 13.87 -8.22
CA ILE A 592 45.19 14.90 -8.35
C ILE A 592 45.80 16.27 -8.71
N ASN A 593 46.96 16.63 -8.16
CA ASN A 593 47.68 17.86 -8.53
C ASN A 593 48.06 17.86 -10.01
N SER A 594 48.52 16.72 -10.57
CA SER A 594 48.77 16.58 -12.02
C SER A 594 47.51 16.87 -12.85
N ILE A 595 46.33 16.39 -12.42
CA ILE A 595 45.05 16.74 -13.06
C ILE A 595 44.79 18.24 -12.94
N HIS A 596 45.02 18.85 -11.79
CA HIS A 596 44.77 20.29 -11.56
C HIS A 596 45.66 21.17 -12.44
N GLU A 597 46.97 20.90 -12.48
CA GLU A 597 47.92 21.63 -13.32
C GLU A 597 47.56 21.53 -14.81
N LYS A 598 47.22 20.32 -15.28
CA LYS A 598 46.77 20.09 -16.66
C LYS A 598 45.43 20.75 -16.96
N ALA A 599 44.48 20.75 -16.02
CA ALA A 599 43.18 21.41 -16.16
C ALA A 599 43.33 22.93 -16.29
N VAL A 600 44.20 23.55 -15.48
CA VAL A 600 44.55 24.98 -15.60
C VAL A 600 45.23 25.27 -16.94
N GLN A 601 46.15 24.42 -17.41
CA GLN A 601 46.79 24.55 -18.73
C GLN A 601 45.79 24.45 -19.90
N LEU A 602 44.71 23.68 -19.72
CA LEU A 602 43.60 23.56 -20.68
C LEU A 602 42.52 24.65 -20.52
N GLY A 603 42.69 25.60 -19.60
CA GLY A 603 41.76 26.71 -19.37
C GLY A 603 40.47 26.33 -18.62
N ILE A 604 40.43 25.18 -17.94
CA ILE A 604 39.27 24.74 -17.16
C ILE A 604 39.16 25.59 -15.89
N ALA A 605 38.04 26.29 -15.73
CA ALA A 605 37.84 27.28 -14.67
C ALA A 605 37.79 26.70 -13.24
N ASP A 606 37.30 25.47 -13.07
CA ASP A 606 37.38 24.73 -11.80
C ASP A 606 38.17 23.42 -12.01
N PRO A 607 39.45 23.36 -11.61
CA PRO A 607 40.27 22.15 -11.69
C PRO A 607 39.76 20.99 -10.84
N LEU A 608 38.93 21.24 -9.82
CA LEU A 608 38.36 20.17 -8.99
C LEU A 608 37.43 19.27 -9.78
N VAL A 609 36.68 19.81 -10.76
CA VAL A 609 35.72 19.05 -11.60
C VAL A 609 36.39 17.86 -12.30
N PRO A 610 37.40 18.01 -13.20
CA PRO A 610 38.03 16.86 -13.86
C PRO A 610 38.74 15.92 -12.88
N SER A 611 39.27 16.41 -11.77
CA SER A 611 39.88 15.54 -10.75
C SER A 611 38.86 14.69 -9.98
N THR A 612 37.67 15.25 -9.75
CA THR A 612 36.54 14.56 -9.13
C THR A 612 35.97 13.52 -10.08
N ASP A 613 35.85 13.86 -11.36
CA ASP A 613 35.43 12.94 -12.42
C ASP A 613 36.33 11.70 -12.48
N ALA A 614 37.65 11.91 -12.51
CA ALA A 614 38.63 10.82 -12.51
C ALA A 614 38.56 9.96 -11.24
N PHE A 615 38.47 10.59 -10.07
CA PHE A 615 38.42 9.91 -8.78
C PHE A 615 37.12 9.11 -8.57
N VAL A 616 35.96 9.68 -8.87
CA VAL A 616 34.64 9.04 -8.67
C VAL A 616 34.41 7.95 -9.71
N THR A 617 34.80 8.14 -10.97
CA THR A 617 34.75 7.07 -11.97
C THR A 617 35.67 5.90 -11.56
N ALA A 618 36.86 6.18 -11.00
CA ALA A 618 37.77 5.14 -10.51
C ALA A 618 37.20 4.38 -9.28
N ILE A 619 36.51 5.07 -8.37
CA ILE A 619 35.73 4.45 -7.28
C ILE A 619 34.65 3.52 -7.85
N CYS A 620 33.90 3.96 -8.86
CA CYS A 620 32.83 3.16 -9.46
C CYS A 620 33.39 1.92 -10.19
N ARG A 621 34.46 2.07 -11.00
CA ARG A 621 35.16 0.97 -11.66
C ARG A 621 35.78 -0.04 -10.69
N LEU A 622 36.31 0.41 -9.56
CA LEU A 622 36.82 -0.49 -8.51
C LEU A 622 35.70 -1.19 -7.74
N GLY A 623 34.56 -0.52 -7.57
CA GLY A 623 33.36 -1.03 -6.91
C GLY A 623 32.46 -1.91 -7.79
N ALA A 624 32.65 -1.93 -9.11
CA ALA A 624 31.67 -2.42 -10.08
C ALA A 624 31.19 -3.87 -9.91
N LYS A 625 31.89 -4.70 -9.11
CA LYS A 625 31.51 -6.09 -8.82
C LYS A 625 30.25 -6.24 -7.96
N SER A 626 29.98 -5.31 -7.03
CA SER A 626 28.70 -5.25 -6.29
C SER A 626 28.57 -3.97 -5.48
N LEU A 627 27.35 -3.61 -5.07
CA LEU A 627 27.09 -2.46 -4.19
C LEU A 627 27.95 -2.47 -2.90
N SER A 628 28.29 -3.64 -2.34
CA SER A 628 29.19 -3.77 -1.19
C SER A 628 30.64 -3.41 -1.51
N HIS A 629 31.11 -3.68 -2.73
CA HIS A 629 32.43 -3.24 -3.20
C HIS A 629 32.43 -1.73 -3.44
N VAL A 630 31.37 -1.17 -4.05
CA VAL A 630 31.21 0.29 -4.21
C VAL A 630 31.23 0.98 -2.84
N LEU A 631 30.44 0.49 -1.88
CA LEU A 631 30.39 1.02 -0.51
C LEU A 631 31.79 1.07 0.13
N SER A 632 32.53 -0.05 0.08
CA SER A 632 33.89 -0.10 0.64
C SER A 632 34.90 0.79 -0.09
N CYS A 633 34.63 1.21 -1.34
CA CYS A 633 35.43 2.19 -2.06
C CYS A 633 35.04 3.64 -1.70
N ILE A 634 33.73 3.91 -1.53
CA ILE A 634 33.22 5.19 -1.01
C ILE A 634 33.73 5.45 0.41
N GLU A 635 33.73 4.46 1.30
CA GLU A 635 34.27 4.56 2.66
C GLU A 635 35.74 4.98 2.68
N ARG A 636 36.58 4.39 1.80
CA ARG A 636 38.00 4.76 1.65
C ARG A 636 38.18 6.16 1.07
N GLY A 637 37.28 6.61 0.20
CA GLY A 637 37.27 7.95 -0.37
C GLY A 637 36.57 9.01 0.49
N LYS A 638 35.92 8.63 1.60
CA LYS A 638 34.91 9.47 2.28
C LYS A 638 35.41 10.87 2.64
N GLU A 639 36.56 10.96 3.29
CA GLU A 639 37.16 12.23 3.73
C GLU A 639 37.44 13.16 2.53
N ARG A 640 37.97 12.60 1.43
CA ARG A 640 38.20 13.35 0.19
C ARG A 640 36.91 13.76 -0.50
N LEU A 641 35.90 12.89 -0.52
CA LEU A 641 34.60 13.21 -1.10
C LEU A 641 33.86 14.31 -0.33
N LEU A 642 33.98 14.33 1.01
CA LEU A 642 33.49 15.42 1.85
C LEU A 642 34.26 16.73 1.57
N GLN A 643 35.59 16.68 1.53
CA GLN A 643 36.42 17.85 1.20
C GLN A 643 36.07 18.44 -0.19
N ILE A 644 35.89 17.60 -1.21
CA ILE A 644 35.45 18.02 -2.54
C ILE A 644 34.06 18.68 -2.47
N ALA A 645 33.13 18.06 -1.75
CA ALA A 645 31.78 18.57 -1.58
C ALA A 645 31.75 19.95 -0.90
N GLU A 646 32.53 20.15 0.16
CA GLU A 646 32.63 21.43 0.86
C GLU A 646 33.30 22.51 0.00
N THR A 647 34.33 22.15 -0.79
CA THR A 647 35.18 23.13 -1.50
C THR A 647 34.53 23.71 -2.77
N SER A 648 33.86 22.90 -3.61
CA SER A 648 33.25 23.38 -4.86
C SER A 648 31.85 22.80 -5.09
N PRO A 649 30.80 23.64 -5.26
CA PRO A 649 29.48 23.19 -5.68
C PRO A 649 29.48 22.50 -7.05
N ALA A 650 30.35 22.92 -7.98
CA ALA A 650 30.45 22.31 -9.31
C ALA A 650 31.07 20.90 -9.22
N ALA A 651 32.17 20.76 -8.48
CA ALA A 651 32.77 19.45 -8.22
C ALA A 651 31.80 18.53 -7.43
N ARG A 652 31.01 19.07 -6.51
CA ARG A 652 29.97 18.33 -5.78
C ARG A 652 28.89 17.76 -6.72
N ARG A 653 28.45 18.52 -7.74
CA ARG A 653 27.54 18.00 -8.77
C ARG A 653 28.24 17.04 -9.74
N GLN A 654 29.54 17.23 -10.01
CA GLN A 654 30.34 16.26 -10.76
C GLN A 654 30.37 14.88 -10.09
N ILE A 655 30.31 14.77 -8.76
CA ILE A 655 30.16 13.46 -8.07
C ILE A 655 28.90 12.73 -8.58
N VAL A 656 27.78 13.44 -8.75
CA VAL A 656 26.53 12.87 -9.28
C VAL A 656 26.72 12.47 -10.74
N ALA A 657 27.19 13.40 -11.59
CA ALA A 657 27.44 13.16 -13.02
C ALA A 657 28.32 11.91 -13.27
N SER A 658 29.40 11.77 -12.51
CA SER A 658 30.39 10.69 -12.67
C SER A 658 29.82 9.32 -12.27
N VAL A 659 28.90 9.28 -11.30
CA VAL A 659 28.18 8.06 -10.91
C VAL A 659 27.16 7.69 -11.98
N VAL A 660 26.38 8.66 -12.50
CA VAL A 660 25.37 8.39 -13.53
C VAL A 660 26.01 7.93 -14.84
N GLU A 661 27.00 8.65 -15.35
CA GLU A 661 27.66 8.33 -16.64
C GLU A 661 28.34 6.94 -16.62
N TYR A 662 28.97 6.54 -15.50
CA TYR A 662 29.57 5.21 -15.39
C TYR A 662 28.52 4.08 -15.35
N TRP A 663 27.31 4.36 -14.87
CA TRP A 663 26.23 3.36 -14.74
C TRP A 663 25.05 3.63 -15.70
N LYS A 664 25.26 4.35 -16.80
CA LYS A 664 24.17 4.85 -17.68
C LYS A 664 23.21 3.78 -18.22
N ASP A 665 23.72 2.59 -18.58
CA ASP A 665 22.89 1.45 -19.02
C ASP A 665 22.28 0.63 -17.86
N GLN A 666 22.60 0.97 -16.62
CA GLN A 666 22.07 0.37 -15.39
C GLN A 666 21.69 1.48 -14.38
N PRO A 667 20.82 2.43 -14.74
CA PRO A 667 20.63 3.67 -13.99
C PRO A 667 20.12 3.42 -12.56
N GLY A 668 19.40 2.31 -12.30
CA GLY A 668 19.05 1.90 -10.94
C GLY A 668 20.25 1.68 -10.00
N VAL A 669 21.42 1.31 -10.54
CA VAL A 669 22.67 1.21 -9.77
C VAL A 669 23.19 2.60 -9.43
N ALA A 670 23.15 3.56 -10.36
CA ALA A 670 23.46 4.96 -10.07
C ALA A 670 22.54 5.53 -8.98
N VAL A 671 21.22 5.38 -9.12
CA VAL A 671 20.23 5.86 -8.14
C VAL A 671 20.52 5.31 -6.74
N ARG A 672 20.87 4.01 -6.62
CA ARG A 672 21.25 3.41 -5.34
C ARG A 672 22.60 3.89 -4.79
N ILE A 673 23.55 4.28 -5.65
CA ILE A 673 24.82 4.86 -5.21
C ILE A 673 24.63 6.31 -4.75
N ILE A 674 23.83 7.12 -5.45
CA ILE A 674 23.44 8.46 -4.99
C ILE A 674 22.68 8.39 -3.66
N ASP A 675 21.79 7.41 -3.49
CA ASP A 675 21.12 7.13 -2.22
C ASP A 675 22.13 6.83 -1.08
N ILE A 676 23.18 6.04 -1.33
CA ILE A 676 24.28 5.80 -0.38
C ILE A 676 25.04 7.10 -0.07
N LEU A 677 25.43 7.88 -1.07
CA LEU A 677 26.20 9.13 -0.89
C LEU A 677 25.43 10.19 -0.09
N LEU A 678 24.11 10.26 -0.25
CA LEU A 678 23.20 11.05 0.59
C LEU A 678 23.19 10.54 2.05
N ASN A 679 23.12 9.22 2.27
CA ASN A 679 23.13 8.62 3.62
C ASN A 679 24.47 8.84 4.35
N TYR A 680 25.57 8.95 3.59
CA TYR A 680 26.91 9.26 4.10
C TYR A 680 27.17 10.76 4.29
N THR A 681 26.17 11.61 4.02
CA THR A 681 26.21 13.09 3.98
C THR A 681 27.34 13.65 3.11
N ILE A 682 27.77 12.90 2.09
CA ILE A 682 28.73 13.35 1.06
C ILE A 682 28.02 14.25 0.06
N LEU A 683 26.76 13.94 -0.26
CA LEU A 683 25.88 14.78 -1.04
C LEU A 683 24.83 15.42 -0.13
N ALA A 684 24.52 16.70 -0.38
CA ALA A 684 23.32 17.34 0.15
C ALA A 684 22.13 17.06 -0.77
N PRO A 685 20.89 16.95 -0.26
CA PRO A 685 19.69 16.71 -1.09
C PRO A 685 19.54 17.69 -2.27
N ILE A 686 19.75 18.98 -2.00
CA ILE A 686 19.72 20.05 -3.01
C ILE A 686 20.73 19.85 -4.15
N THR A 687 21.85 19.17 -3.92
CA THR A 687 22.87 18.92 -4.95
C THR A 687 22.40 17.92 -5.99
N VAL A 688 21.67 16.88 -5.58
CA VAL A 688 21.09 15.89 -6.52
C VAL A 688 20.02 16.55 -7.38
N VAL A 689 19.19 17.40 -6.77
CA VAL A 689 18.16 18.18 -7.45
C VAL A 689 18.77 19.22 -8.40
N GLN A 690 19.78 19.99 -7.98
CA GLN A 690 20.51 20.92 -8.86
C GLN A 690 21.21 20.23 -10.01
N TRP A 691 21.72 19.00 -9.83
CA TRP A 691 22.28 18.23 -10.93
C TRP A 691 21.20 17.81 -11.93
N VAL A 692 20.07 17.27 -11.45
CA VAL A 692 18.94 16.85 -12.31
C VAL A 692 18.40 18.03 -13.13
N PHE A 693 18.02 19.13 -12.49
CA PHE A 693 17.31 20.23 -13.16
C PHE A 693 18.24 21.28 -13.79
N GLY A 694 19.50 21.37 -13.34
CA GLY A 694 20.49 22.32 -13.85
C GLY A 694 21.47 21.73 -14.87
N ASP A 695 22.02 20.53 -14.61
CA ASP A 695 23.08 19.95 -15.44
C ASP A 695 22.58 18.86 -16.42
N HIS A 696 21.55 18.07 -16.05
CA HIS A 696 21.06 16.91 -16.83
C HIS A 696 19.75 17.15 -17.61
N MET A 697 18.95 18.18 -17.25
CA MET A 697 17.57 18.32 -17.73
C MET A 697 17.41 18.43 -19.26
N GLY A 698 18.40 19.05 -19.93
CA GLY A 698 18.28 19.47 -21.32
C GLY A 698 17.20 20.55 -21.50
N ALA A 699 16.44 20.43 -22.59
CA ALA A 699 15.20 21.18 -22.80
C ALA A 699 14.03 20.62 -21.97
N GLY A 700 14.23 19.51 -21.24
CA GLY A 700 13.22 18.77 -20.50
C GLY A 700 13.08 17.30 -20.91
N GLU A 701 13.94 16.79 -21.80
CA GLU A 701 13.91 15.39 -22.24
C GLU A 701 14.11 14.40 -21.06
N ALA A 702 14.94 14.78 -20.08
CA ALA A 702 15.19 13.97 -18.88
C ALA A 702 13.94 13.76 -18.00
N LEU A 703 12.93 14.62 -18.11
CA LEU A 703 11.67 14.48 -17.37
C LEU A 703 10.87 13.23 -17.76
N THR A 704 11.22 12.59 -18.89
CA THR A 704 10.59 11.34 -19.34
C THR A 704 11.23 10.08 -18.74
N GLU A 705 12.39 10.24 -18.07
CA GLU A 705 13.18 9.14 -17.55
C GLU A 705 12.71 8.72 -16.14
N SER A 706 12.21 7.48 -16.02
CA SER A 706 11.70 6.94 -14.75
C SER A 706 12.74 6.94 -13.62
N TRP A 707 14.02 6.74 -13.96
CA TRP A 707 15.13 6.73 -12.99
C TRP A 707 15.47 8.14 -12.47
N VAL A 708 15.26 9.19 -13.28
CA VAL A 708 15.39 10.59 -12.85
C VAL A 708 14.27 10.94 -11.87
N TYR A 709 13.02 10.55 -12.17
CA TYR A 709 11.91 10.68 -11.22
C TYR A 709 12.16 9.90 -9.93
N GLU A 710 12.62 8.65 -10.01
CA GLU A 710 12.97 7.83 -8.86
C GLU A 710 14.04 8.50 -7.98
N MET A 711 15.06 9.13 -8.59
CA MET A 711 16.15 9.80 -7.88
C MET A 711 15.68 11.08 -7.16
N VAL A 712 14.90 11.94 -7.82
CA VAL A 712 14.35 13.16 -7.19
C VAL A 712 13.33 12.79 -6.11
N ALA A 713 12.42 11.86 -6.39
CA ALA A 713 11.42 11.41 -5.44
C ALA A 713 12.06 10.76 -4.20
N ASN A 714 13.08 9.92 -4.36
CA ASN A 714 13.83 9.36 -3.23
C ASN A 714 14.55 10.43 -2.41
N THR A 715 15.08 11.47 -3.05
CA THR A 715 15.76 12.58 -2.39
C THR A 715 14.78 13.41 -1.55
N VAL A 716 13.64 13.82 -2.13
CA VAL A 716 12.57 14.52 -1.40
C VAL A 716 12.00 13.66 -0.27
N ASN A 717 11.75 12.37 -0.52
CA ASN A 717 11.27 11.41 0.48
C ASN A 717 12.22 11.20 1.68
N LYS A 718 13.49 11.62 1.61
CA LYS A 718 14.40 11.64 2.78
C LYS A 718 14.22 12.91 3.61
N VAL A 719 14.12 14.06 2.94
CA VAL A 719 13.96 15.36 3.60
C VAL A 719 12.63 15.41 4.35
N THR A 720 11.53 15.01 3.70
CA THR A 720 10.20 14.97 4.34
C THR A 720 10.16 14.00 5.52
N LYS A 721 10.77 12.80 5.40
CA LYS A 721 10.87 11.86 6.53
C LYS A 721 11.67 12.41 7.70
N ARG A 722 12.77 13.13 7.44
CA ARG A 722 13.57 13.79 8.48
C ARG A 722 12.77 14.89 9.18
N ASN A 723 12.09 15.76 8.44
CA ASN A 723 11.28 16.82 9.01
C ASN A 723 10.14 16.25 9.86
N ARG A 724 9.43 15.22 9.37
CA ARG A 724 8.40 14.49 10.11
C ARG A 724 8.96 13.81 11.38
N GLN A 725 10.17 13.27 11.35
CA GLN A 725 10.82 12.69 12.54
C GLN A 725 11.13 13.76 13.61
N ILE A 726 11.62 14.94 13.19
CA ILE A 726 11.92 16.05 14.11
C ILE A 726 10.61 16.63 14.68
N ALA A 727 9.57 16.79 13.85
CA ALA A 727 8.24 17.20 14.30
C ALA A 727 7.62 16.18 15.28
N LEU A 728 7.75 14.87 15.03
CA LEU A 728 7.30 13.83 15.98
C LEU A 728 8.11 13.83 17.29
N ALA A 729 9.41 14.13 17.24
CA ALA A 729 10.20 14.34 18.45
C ALA A 729 9.69 15.56 19.25
N ARG A 730 9.36 16.66 18.56
CA ARG A 730 8.81 17.90 19.18
C ARG A 730 7.48 17.71 19.91
N LEU A 731 6.75 16.64 19.56
CA LEU A 731 5.45 16.28 20.11
C LEU A 731 5.53 15.28 21.28
N GLN A 732 6.73 14.94 21.76
CA GLN A 732 6.91 14.09 22.94
C GLN A 732 6.59 14.87 24.24
N LYS A 733 5.72 14.32 25.09
CA LYS A 733 5.41 14.90 26.41
C LYS A 733 6.61 14.78 27.35
N GLY A 734 6.83 15.80 28.19
CA GLY A 734 7.86 15.79 29.23
C GLY A 734 9.29 16.15 28.80
N LEU A 735 9.49 16.68 27.58
CA LEU A 735 10.80 17.17 27.14
C LEU A 735 11.32 18.34 28.01
N PRO A 736 12.61 18.32 28.44
CA PRO A 736 13.27 19.48 29.04
C PRO A 736 13.29 20.68 28.08
N GLN A 737 13.14 21.90 28.62
CA GLN A 737 13.05 23.11 27.79
C GLN A 737 14.26 23.32 26.85
N GLU A 738 15.48 23.01 27.30
CA GLU A 738 16.69 23.06 26.45
C GLU A 738 16.60 22.12 25.22
N GLN A 739 15.95 20.96 25.38
CA GLN A 739 15.73 20.02 24.28
C GLN A 739 14.61 20.50 23.36
N VAL A 740 13.57 21.14 23.89
CA VAL A 740 12.52 21.78 23.10
C VAL A 740 13.11 22.88 22.21
N GLU A 741 13.91 23.79 22.77
CA GLU A 741 14.55 24.88 22.02
C GLU A 741 15.54 24.36 20.95
N MET A 742 16.30 23.30 21.25
CA MET A 742 17.16 22.62 20.28
C MET A 742 16.36 21.97 19.13
N VAL A 743 15.24 21.30 19.44
CA VAL A 743 14.38 20.65 18.44
C VAL A 743 13.67 21.69 17.58
N ASP A 744 13.12 22.76 18.15
CA ASP A 744 12.46 23.84 17.39
C ASP A 744 13.45 24.58 16.47
N THR A 745 14.68 24.82 16.94
CA THR A 745 15.76 25.39 16.10
C THR A 745 16.12 24.47 14.93
N THR A 746 16.20 23.16 15.18
CA THR A 746 16.53 22.16 14.14
C THR A 746 15.40 22.00 13.14
N LEU A 747 14.15 21.95 13.62
CA LEU A 747 12.95 21.84 12.82
C LEU A 747 12.78 23.03 11.87
N THR A 748 12.99 24.25 12.37
CA THR A 748 12.92 25.49 11.57
C THR A 748 13.94 25.45 10.43
N LYS A 749 15.21 25.13 10.74
CA LYS A 749 16.27 25.03 9.73
C LYS A 749 15.98 23.98 8.65
N ASP A 750 15.51 22.80 9.05
CA ASP A 750 15.25 21.70 8.11
C ASP A 750 13.92 21.88 7.34
N ARG A 751 12.94 22.63 7.90
CA ARG A 751 11.77 23.15 7.15
C ARG A 751 12.21 24.08 6.04
N ASP A 752 13.01 25.10 6.34
CA ASP A 752 13.42 26.10 5.37
C ASP A 752 14.26 25.48 4.23
N ALA A 753 15.17 24.55 4.56
CA ALA A 753 15.91 23.78 3.56
C ALA A 753 15.02 22.85 2.70
N SER A 754 13.89 22.38 3.25
CA SER A 754 12.88 21.63 2.50
C SER A 754 12.06 22.54 1.57
N ARG A 755 11.67 23.73 2.04
CA ARG A 755 10.97 24.75 1.25
C ARG A 755 11.84 25.25 0.09
N GLU A 756 13.14 25.50 0.32
CA GLU A 756 14.12 25.80 -0.74
C GLU A 756 14.21 24.66 -1.78
N LEU A 757 14.27 23.41 -1.31
CA LEU A 757 14.33 22.23 -2.18
C LEU A 757 13.08 22.08 -3.05
N PHE A 758 11.89 22.20 -2.46
CA PHE A 758 10.62 22.13 -3.19
C PHE A 758 10.50 23.26 -4.20
N LYS A 759 10.78 24.50 -3.79
CA LYS A 759 10.72 25.66 -4.68
C LYS A 759 11.68 25.52 -5.87
N TYR A 760 12.91 25.08 -5.66
CA TYR A 760 13.85 24.90 -6.77
C TYR A 760 13.37 23.83 -7.77
N ILE A 761 12.69 22.77 -7.30
CA ILE A 761 12.04 21.80 -8.20
C ILE A 761 10.90 22.48 -8.96
N GLU A 762 10.01 23.19 -8.26
CA GLU A 762 8.83 23.88 -8.79
C GLU A 762 9.20 24.91 -9.87
N ASP A 763 10.10 25.84 -9.56
CA ASP A 763 10.61 26.88 -10.49
C ASP A 763 11.14 26.24 -11.79
N ALA A 764 11.93 25.16 -11.68
CA ALA A 764 12.52 24.49 -12.83
C ALA A 764 11.49 23.74 -13.70
N VAL A 765 10.60 22.95 -13.09
CA VAL A 765 9.61 22.17 -13.86
C VAL A 765 8.47 23.04 -14.38
N ASN A 766 8.14 24.15 -13.72
CA ASN A 766 7.19 25.13 -14.25
C ASN A 766 7.77 25.87 -15.46
N GLY A 767 9.07 26.23 -15.45
CA GLY A 767 9.74 26.78 -16.62
C GLY A 767 9.64 25.87 -17.86
N VAL A 768 9.70 24.55 -17.68
CA VAL A 768 9.43 23.59 -18.77
C VAL A 768 7.94 23.49 -19.10
N ALA A 769 7.05 23.51 -18.09
CA ALA A 769 5.59 23.42 -18.24
C ALA A 769 4.97 24.58 -19.05
N GLU A 770 5.46 25.80 -18.84
CA GLU A 770 5.06 27.02 -19.54
C GLU A 770 5.75 27.18 -20.90
N GLY A 771 6.85 26.46 -21.14
CA GLY A 771 7.70 26.63 -22.32
C GLY A 771 8.70 27.78 -22.22
N ALA A 772 8.96 28.28 -21.02
CA ALA A 772 9.87 29.39 -20.71
C ALA A 772 11.33 28.97 -20.50
N CYS A 773 11.65 27.66 -20.56
CA CYS A 773 13.02 27.15 -20.45
C CYS A 773 13.87 27.55 -21.67
N ASP A 774 14.99 28.25 -21.45
CA ASP A 774 15.88 28.75 -22.51
C ASP A 774 16.31 27.67 -23.51
N GLN A 775 16.72 26.48 -23.04
CA GLN A 775 17.15 25.37 -23.91
C GLN A 775 16.00 24.80 -24.76
N LEU A 776 14.76 24.86 -24.27
CA LEU A 776 13.58 24.44 -25.02
C LEU A 776 13.26 25.44 -26.13
N ILE A 777 13.34 26.74 -25.83
CA ILE A 777 13.17 27.82 -26.80
C ILE A 777 14.28 27.77 -27.87
N GLU A 778 15.53 27.55 -27.47
CA GLU A 778 16.67 27.44 -28.38
C GLU A 778 16.47 26.28 -29.37
N LYS A 779 16.25 25.05 -28.89
CA LYS A 779 16.06 23.86 -29.76
C LYS A 779 14.79 23.90 -30.62
N GLU A 780 13.71 24.53 -30.15
CA GLU A 780 12.50 24.73 -30.95
C GLU A 780 12.73 25.80 -32.04
N SER A 781 13.50 26.86 -31.73
CA SER A 781 13.81 27.94 -32.68
C SER A 781 14.84 27.57 -33.74
N ASN A 782 15.81 26.71 -33.41
CA ASN A 782 16.87 26.28 -34.32
C ASN A 782 16.49 25.06 -35.18
N GLY A 783 15.39 24.36 -34.81
CA GLY A 783 14.83 23.23 -35.54
C GLY A 783 15.34 21.85 -35.11
N GLU A 784 16.18 21.74 -34.07
CA GLU A 784 16.57 20.46 -33.47
C GLU A 784 15.38 19.72 -32.85
N LEU A 785 14.41 20.46 -32.30
CA LEU A 785 13.23 19.91 -31.63
C LEU A 785 11.95 20.21 -32.43
N SER A 786 11.20 19.17 -32.79
CA SER A 786 9.90 19.34 -33.44
C SER A 786 8.86 19.94 -32.48
N ALA A 787 7.89 20.69 -33.00
CA ALA A 787 6.80 21.25 -32.20
C ALA A 787 6.01 20.19 -31.40
N GLN A 788 5.84 18.98 -31.97
CA GLN A 788 5.21 17.84 -31.27
C GLN A 788 6.10 17.31 -30.13
N SER A 789 7.42 17.31 -30.31
CA SER A 789 8.38 16.96 -29.25
C SER A 789 8.37 18.00 -28.13
N ALA A 790 8.28 19.29 -28.48
CA ALA A 790 8.19 20.40 -27.52
C ALA A 790 6.87 20.38 -26.74
N GLU A 791 5.74 20.07 -27.39
CA GLU A 791 4.45 19.86 -26.73
C GLU A 791 4.47 18.69 -25.73
N LEU A 792 5.08 17.55 -26.10
CA LEU A 792 5.30 16.44 -25.18
C LEU A 792 6.15 16.86 -23.98
N ILE A 793 7.25 17.57 -24.18
CA ILE A 793 8.12 18.06 -23.09
C ILE A 793 7.37 19.02 -22.15
N ARG A 794 6.60 19.97 -22.68
CA ARG A 794 5.71 20.85 -21.88
C ARG A 794 4.71 20.04 -21.06
N ALA A 795 4.14 18.97 -21.63
CA ALA A 795 3.23 18.07 -20.92
C ALA A 795 3.93 17.28 -19.79
N TRP A 796 5.20 16.89 -19.96
CA TRP A 796 6.00 16.31 -18.87
C TRP A 796 6.30 17.34 -17.77
N GLY A 797 6.66 18.58 -18.11
CA GLY A 797 6.80 19.69 -17.15
C GLY A 797 5.55 19.85 -16.28
N LYS A 798 4.36 19.96 -16.90
CA LYS A 798 3.06 20.08 -16.20
C LYS A 798 2.77 18.92 -15.24
N ARG A 799 3.15 17.69 -15.62
CA ARG A 799 3.00 16.49 -14.76
C ARG A 799 3.94 16.54 -13.57
N TRP A 800 5.22 16.84 -13.78
CA TRP A 800 6.20 16.98 -12.70
C TRP A 800 5.78 18.09 -11.73
N HIS A 801 5.39 19.25 -12.24
CA HIS A 801 4.86 20.37 -11.46
C HIS A 801 3.72 19.92 -10.53
N THR A 802 2.69 19.27 -11.09
CA THR A 802 1.54 18.75 -10.32
C THR A 802 1.98 17.82 -9.18
N VAL A 803 2.92 16.91 -9.42
CA VAL A 803 3.42 15.98 -8.39
C VAL A 803 4.20 16.70 -7.29
N PHE A 804 5.09 17.64 -7.63
CA PHE A 804 5.97 18.26 -6.63
C PHE A 804 5.28 19.39 -5.85
N VAL A 805 4.36 20.14 -6.46
CA VAL A 805 3.44 21.04 -5.74
C VAL A 805 2.54 20.26 -4.78
N ARG A 806 1.97 19.11 -5.22
CA ARG A 806 1.24 18.20 -4.32
C ARG A 806 2.09 17.77 -3.12
N LYS A 807 3.37 17.42 -3.35
CA LYS A 807 4.28 16.96 -2.29
C LYS A 807 4.71 18.08 -1.35
N ALA A 808 4.84 19.31 -1.83
CA ALA A 808 5.08 20.49 -1.00
C ALA A 808 3.87 20.76 -0.08
N ALA A 809 2.66 20.82 -0.62
CA ALA A 809 1.43 21.03 0.14
C ALA A 809 1.19 19.95 1.22
N VAL A 810 1.46 18.68 0.91
CA VAL A 810 1.35 17.53 1.82
C VAL A 810 2.44 17.49 2.89
N GLU A 811 3.55 18.21 2.70
CA GLU A 811 4.56 18.40 3.74
C GLU A 811 4.17 19.58 4.64
N GLU A 812 3.79 20.71 4.06
CA GLU A 812 3.35 21.91 4.79
C GLU A 812 2.14 21.60 5.69
N SER A 813 1.16 20.81 5.22
CA SER A 813 0.00 20.40 6.03
C SER A 813 0.30 19.40 7.15
N VAL A 814 1.53 18.87 7.23
CA VAL A 814 1.93 17.83 8.22
C VAL A 814 3.03 18.33 9.16
N VAL A 815 3.96 19.16 8.67
CA VAL A 815 5.09 19.68 9.46
C VAL A 815 5.21 21.20 9.46
N GLY A 816 4.29 21.95 8.83
CA GLY A 816 4.25 23.41 8.89
C GLY A 816 4.08 23.96 10.32
N GLU A 817 4.29 25.26 10.50
CA GLU A 817 4.22 25.90 11.82
C GLU A 817 2.83 25.71 12.44
N GLU A 818 1.77 26.04 11.72
CA GLU A 818 0.37 25.93 12.18
C GLU A 818 -0.04 24.48 12.50
N ALA A 819 0.38 23.52 11.67
CA ALA A 819 0.08 22.10 11.87
C ALA A 819 0.71 21.57 13.18
N VAL A 820 1.99 21.91 13.42
CA VAL A 820 2.72 21.49 14.63
C VAL A 820 2.22 22.24 15.86
N GLU A 821 1.96 23.55 15.76
CA GLU A 821 1.33 24.33 16.84
C GLU A 821 -0.03 23.76 17.26
N THR A 822 -0.87 23.42 16.28
CA THR A 822 -2.19 22.84 16.54
C THR A 822 -2.07 21.50 17.25
N ARG A 823 -1.11 20.66 16.84
CA ARG A 823 -0.85 19.39 17.54
C ARG A 823 -0.25 19.57 18.94
N ILE A 824 0.55 20.61 19.18
CA ILE A 824 1.01 20.99 20.53
C ILE A 824 -0.18 21.43 21.41
N LYS A 825 -1.08 22.27 20.89
CA LYS A 825 -2.29 22.74 21.59
C LYS A 825 -3.19 21.55 21.98
N LEU A 826 -3.36 20.59 21.08
CA LEU A 826 -4.10 19.32 21.33
C LEU A 826 -3.44 18.49 22.46
N LEU A 827 -2.12 18.25 22.40
CA LEU A 827 -1.40 17.46 23.40
C LEU A 827 -1.41 18.08 24.81
N ALA A 828 -1.57 19.41 24.90
CA ALA A 828 -1.73 20.16 26.15
C ALA A 828 -3.19 20.19 26.67
N ALA A 829 -4.17 19.86 25.83
CA ALA A 829 -5.58 19.72 26.20
C ALA A 829 -5.95 18.27 26.62
N GLU A 830 -5.17 17.27 26.18
CA GLU A 830 -5.27 15.90 26.70
C GLU A 830 -5.03 15.87 28.23
N PRO A 831 -5.93 15.26 29.02
CA PRO A 831 -5.74 15.14 30.47
C PRO A 831 -4.48 14.34 30.79
N GLU A 832 -3.82 14.66 31.91
CA GLU A 832 -2.70 13.85 32.40
C GLU A 832 -3.19 12.41 32.66
N PRO A 833 -2.42 11.38 32.24
CA PRO A 833 -2.80 10.00 32.51
C PRO A 833 -2.86 9.79 34.03
N ALA A 834 -3.95 9.20 34.51
CA ALA A 834 -4.09 8.86 35.92
C ALA A 834 -2.87 8.04 36.38
N PRO A 835 -2.27 8.35 37.54
CA PRO A 835 -1.01 7.74 37.95
C PRO A 835 -1.14 6.23 38.05
N ASP A 836 -0.26 5.53 37.33
CA ASP A 836 -0.23 4.07 37.27
C ASP A 836 -0.19 3.48 38.69
N PRO A 837 -1.19 2.67 39.10
CA PRO A 837 -1.23 2.07 40.43
C PRO A 837 0.04 1.29 40.80
N MET A 838 0.80 0.78 39.82
CA MET A 838 2.05 0.06 40.07
C MET A 838 3.23 0.94 40.51
N GLN A 839 3.17 2.27 40.38
CA GLN A 839 4.28 3.15 40.77
C GLN A 839 4.28 3.57 42.25
N VAL A 840 3.21 3.28 43.00
CA VAL A 840 3.06 3.73 44.40
C VAL A 840 3.81 2.82 45.40
N GLU A 841 3.94 1.52 45.14
CA GLU A 841 4.54 0.57 46.11
C GLU A 841 6.07 0.45 46.06
N ILE A 842 6.73 0.89 44.99
CA ILE A 842 8.18 0.66 44.78
C ILE A 842 9.08 1.58 45.66
N ASN A 843 8.50 2.59 46.32
CA ASN A 843 9.21 3.39 47.33
C ASN A 843 9.25 2.74 48.74
N GLY A 844 8.85 1.47 48.87
CA GLY A 844 8.97 0.67 50.09
C GLY A 844 10.39 0.13 50.34
N VAL A 845 11.16 0.81 51.20
CA VAL A 845 12.59 0.55 51.50
C VAL A 845 12.94 -0.93 51.72
N ALA A 846 13.80 -1.47 50.86
CA ALA A 846 14.65 -2.63 51.14
C ALA A 846 16.07 -2.40 50.60
N LYS A 847 17.06 -2.23 51.50
CA LYS A 847 18.47 -2.19 51.11
C LYS A 847 18.98 -3.60 50.81
N ILE A 848 19.47 -3.83 49.61
CA ILE A 848 20.40 -4.92 49.28
C ILE A 848 21.62 -4.30 48.60
N GLU A 849 22.80 -4.85 48.87
CA GLU A 849 24.09 -4.23 48.57
C GLU A 849 24.48 -4.39 47.10
N ALA A 850 25.25 -3.44 46.59
CA ALA A 850 25.74 -3.47 45.21
C ALA A 850 26.95 -4.40 45.06
N ASN A 851 26.89 -5.26 44.05
CA ASN A 851 28.06 -5.72 43.31
C ASN A 851 27.84 -5.32 41.85
N GLY A 852 28.88 -4.80 41.18
CA GLY A 852 28.87 -4.62 39.73
C GLY A 852 29.36 -5.89 39.01
N ASP A 853 29.20 -5.91 37.69
CA ASP A 853 30.31 -6.09 36.75
C ASP A 853 29.87 -5.78 35.31
N ASP A 854 30.70 -5.01 34.62
CA ASP A 854 31.06 -5.00 33.19
C ASP A 854 30.05 -5.26 32.04
N GLU A 855 29.99 -4.25 31.15
CA GLU A 855 30.25 -4.34 29.70
C GLU A 855 29.73 -5.55 28.86
N ARG A 856 28.77 -5.33 27.93
CA ARG A 856 29.03 -5.10 26.48
C ARG A 856 27.81 -5.19 25.52
N TYR A 857 27.93 -4.42 24.43
CA TYR A 857 27.30 -4.51 23.10
C TYR A 857 25.77 -4.63 22.99
#